data_AF-A0A0S3TMC3-F1
#
_entry.id   AF-A0A0S3TMC3-F1
#
_cell.length_a   1.000
_cell.length_b   1.000
_cell.length_c   1.000
_cell.angle_alpha   90.00
_cell.angle_beta   90.00
_cell.angle_gamma   90.00
#
_symmetry.space_group_name_H-M   'P 1'
#
loop_
_entity.id
_entity.type
_entity.pdbx_description
1 polymer ?
#
loop_
_entity_poly.entity_id
_entity_poly.type
_entity_poly.pdbx_seq_one_letter_code
_entity_poly.pdbx_strand_id
1 'polypeptide(L)'
;MAEEPIYTLAKKDVSAANQTSSKSTKATLTTSVRQTKLMGRLGNLLAGSWAIAAALLSASSVGWVELLENQAYSVFFIVRGSLVPNEDIVILAIDEQSISVPGQYYKTNPQAYAYLEPLQVFPFRRAAYAQVIEKLVQAGARHVAVDILFDLPSNNKNDRKLQAVLQRYGNKVSLAAIYENSETHQGVFWQLTQPHQMFRTGSVSIGSVNFPKEVDDKVHRLASEFPKLLEAQEGFVPSDKIPSFTEAVLRAAQINYPRPKGDRIYFYGSAGTFEMYPFWHVLDPENWNTYLQQGKVFKDKIVLIGVTSQAAKDYYLVPAASSWLYPEPMSGVEIHANAIATLMEGKSIAQAIHTAPLRGLFVFSLVGICAIVIAKSKHVMRRFLYSLILAISWGGICYVLFIYGQLIFPASIPIIAIAGIGFSYLATEAAKEILRKHQLLIIFNKYKSSPVVQEIISQQDDLQDLLQQLDIALSGKILGGRYKIVKVLGAGGFSETYIAEDIQLPGNPLCVVKQLKPATHKPEQLAVARRLFNAEAQTLQKLGTYDQIPQLLAYFEQDEEFYLVQEYIDGHALSQEMLPGKQLAEDEVIEILRELLQILIFVHQNGVIHRDIKPSNIIRRESDNKLILIDFGAVKEVTTQILGSQEQTAFTIGIGTKGYAPTEQCFGRPQYNSDIYAIGMIAIKALTGIPPHELEKDANGELQWMHRANISPAFAEIISKMVQEDFQQRYQSATEPLQALNSLITRQNRYTSPHNQSLLNSVDFRESEIPTKPWVEVPEETLIQENRQQEDRTDKS
;
A
#
# COMPACT_ATOMS: atom_id res chain seq x y z
N MET A 1 97.46 -20.85 15.54
CA MET A 1 96.72 -20.17 14.45
C MET A 1 95.36 -19.83 14.98
N ALA A 2 95.01 -18.54 14.89
CA ALA A 2 93.76 -17.94 15.32
C ALA A 2 92.65 -18.20 14.29
N GLU A 3 91.40 -18.31 14.74
CA GLU A 3 90.25 -17.50 14.27
C GLU A 3 88.97 -17.81 15.08
N GLU A 4 88.07 -16.84 15.04
CA GLU A 4 87.06 -16.43 16.03
C GLU A 4 85.75 -17.26 16.11
N PRO A 5 84.97 -17.07 17.21
CA PRO A 5 83.66 -17.68 17.45
C PRO A 5 82.52 -16.84 16.85
N ILE A 6 81.30 -17.37 16.60
CA ILE A 6 80.03 -16.62 16.73
C ILE A 6 78.76 -17.51 16.60
N TYR A 7 78.04 -17.56 17.73
CA TYR A 7 76.58 -17.60 18.00
C TYR A 7 75.64 -18.68 17.41
N THR A 8 75.23 -19.60 18.30
CA THR A 8 73.92 -20.24 18.31
C THR A 8 72.83 -19.25 18.73
N LEU A 9 71.90 -18.92 17.83
CA LEU A 9 70.63 -18.27 18.18
C LEU A 9 69.65 -19.33 18.73
N ALA A 10 69.17 -19.05 19.94
CA ALA A 10 68.38 -19.95 20.76
C ALA A 10 66.99 -20.22 20.18
N LYS A 11 66.59 -21.49 20.26
CA LYS A 11 65.28 -22.08 19.91
C LYS A 11 64.11 -21.60 20.81
N LYS A 12 64.20 -20.39 21.38
CA LYS A 12 63.26 -19.85 22.38
C LYS A 12 62.27 -18.81 21.84
N ASP A 13 62.55 -18.21 20.68
CA ASP A 13 61.68 -17.15 20.13
C ASP A 13 60.61 -17.65 19.15
N VAL A 14 60.66 -18.92 18.73
CA VAL A 14 59.61 -19.53 17.88
C VAL A 14 58.47 -20.17 18.70
N SER A 15 58.68 -20.39 20.01
CA SER A 15 57.69 -21.02 20.90
C SER A 15 56.73 -20.02 21.56
N ALA A 16 57.14 -18.77 21.77
CA ALA A 16 56.31 -17.76 22.44
C ALA A 16 55.27 -17.14 21.49
N ALA A 17 55.60 -16.95 20.21
CA ALA A 17 54.69 -16.44 19.18
C ALA A 17 53.58 -17.44 18.81
N ASN A 18 53.87 -18.75 18.82
CA ASN A 18 52.87 -19.79 18.52
C ASN A 18 51.93 -20.11 19.70
N GLN A 19 52.35 -19.92 20.95
CA GLN A 19 51.48 -20.13 22.12
C GLN A 19 50.52 -18.97 22.40
N THR A 20 50.91 -17.73 22.11
CA THR A 20 50.04 -16.54 22.25
C THR A 20 49.02 -16.43 21.11
N SER A 21 49.41 -16.82 19.88
CA SER A 21 48.49 -16.95 18.74
C SER A 21 47.38 -17.98 19.00
N SER A 22 47.70 -19.22 19.40
CA SER A 22 46.70 -20.29 19.58
C SER A 22 45.69 -20.07 20.73
N LYS A 23 46.06 -19.32 21.78
CA LYS A 23 45.13 -18.93 22.87
C LYS A 23 44.13 -17.87 22.42
N SER A 24 44.56 -16.90 21.60
CA SER A 24 43.70 -15.87 21.00
C SER A 24 42.71 -16.45 19.99
N THR A 25 43.16 -17.39 19.14
CA THR A 25 42.28 -18.07 18.16
C THR A 25 41.23 -18.94 18.85
N LYS A 26 41.59 -19.67 19.91
CA LYS A 26 40.62 -20.45 20.70
C LYS A 26 39.58 -19.58 21.41
N ALA A 27 39.97 -18.44 22.00
CA ALA A 27 39.05 -17.51 22.64
C ALA A 27 38.04 -16.90 21.65
N THR A 28 38.49 -16.61 20.42
CA THR A 28 37.69 -16.02 19.33
C THR A 28 36.73 -17.04 18.69
N LEU A 29 37.18 -18.30 18.54
CA LEU A 29 36.32 -19.43 18.12
C LEU A 29 35.25 -19.76 19.18
N THR A 30 35.55 -19.66 20.47
CA THR A 30 34.55 -19.88 21.53
C THR A 30 33.51 -18.77 21.62
N THR A 31 33.84 -17.53 21.26
CA THR A 31 32.89 -16.40 21.27
C THR A 31 31.92 -16.44 20.08
N SER A 32 32.39 -16.83 18.88
CA SER A 32 31.52 -16.99 17.69
C SER A 32 30.53 -18.16 17.83
N VAL A 33 30.96 -19.30 18.38
CA VAL A 33 30.08 -20.44 18.69
C VAL A 33 29.07 -20.10 19.79
N ARG A 34 29.46 -19.26 20.76
CA ARG A 34 28.57 -18.81 21.84
C ARG A 34 27.51 -17.83 21.32
N GLN A 35 27.86 -16.91 20.42
CA GLN A 35 26.91 -15.97 19.80
C GLN A 35 25.94 -16.64 18.83
N THR A 36 26.38 -17.61 18.03
CA THR A 36 25.48 -18.38 17.17
C THR A 36 24.49 -19.23 17.96
N LYS A 37 24.91 -19.84 19.07
CA LYS A 37 24.00 -20.51 20.02
C LYS A 37 23.05 -19.53 20.72
N LEU A 38 23.51 -18.31 21.03
CA LEU A 38 22.69 -17.25 21.62
C LEU A 38 21.56 -16.82 20.66
N MET A 39 21.86 -16.62 19.38
CA MET A 39 20.86 -16.22 18.37
C MET A 39 19.81 -17.32 18.12
N GLY A 40 20.21 -18.59 18.12
CA GLY A 40 19.26 -19.71 18.07
C GLY A 40 18.33 -19.77 19.29
N ARG A 41 18.84 -19.44 20.48
CA ARG A 41 18.02 -19.33 21.71
C ARG A 41 17.10 -18.11 21.66
N LEU A 42 17.57 -16.99 21.11
CA LEU A 42 16.77 -15.79 20.92
C LEU A 42 15.57 -16.05 20.01
N GLY A 43 15.75 -16.76 18.89
CA GLY A 43 14.63 -17.15 18.01
C GLY A 43 13.55 -17.97 18.72
N ASN A 44 13.95 -18.91 19.58
CA ASN A 44 13.00 -19.69 20.38
C ASN A 44 12.33 -18.86 21.49
N LEU A 45 13.06 -17.93 22.12
CA LEU A 45 12.48 -17.00 23.10
C LEU A 45 11.46 -16.06 22.45
N LEU A 46 11.76 -15.54 21.26
CA LEU A 46 10.84 -14.71 20.46
C LEU A 46 9.60 -15.51 20.06
N ALA A 47 9.77 -16.78 19.68
CA ALA A 47 8.62 -17.65 19.39
C ALA A 47 7.72 -17.85 20.63
N GLY A 48 8.33 -18.03 21.81
CA GLY A 48 7.61 -18.09 23.09
C GLY A 48 6.90 -16.78 23.44
N SER A 49 7.53 -15.63 23.19
CA SER A 49 6.91 -14.32 23.44
C SER A 49 5.70 -14.08 22.54
N TRP A 50 5.72 -14.55 21.29
CA TRP A 50 4.55 -14.49 20.42
C TRP A 50 3.36 -15.27 20.99
N ALA A 51 3.57 -16.47 21.52
CA ALA A 51 2.50 -17.25 22.15
C ALA A 51 1.92 -16.54 23.38
N ILE A 52 2.77 -15.97 24.25
CA ILE A 52 2.34 -15.22 25.44
C ILE A 52 1.61 -13.94 25.04
N ALA A 53 2.16 -13.15 24.11
CA ALA A 53 1.55 -11.91 23.65
C ALA A 53 0.20 -12.18 22.99
N ALA A 54 0.12 -13.18 22.11
CA ALA A 54 -1.13 -13.58 21.46
C ALA A 54 -2.20 -14.02 22.47
N ALA A 55 -1.80 -14.76 23.51
CA ALA A 55 -2.69 -15.18 24.58
C ALA A 55 -3.23 -14.00 25.39
N LEU A 56 -2.36 -13.05 25.76
CA LEU A 56 -2.76 -11.84 26.49
C LEU A 56 -3.67 -10.94 25.66
N LEU A 57 -3.33 -10.73 24.37
CA LEU A 57 -4.15 -9.96 23.43
C LEU A 57 -5.49 -10.63 23.16
N SER A 58 -5.53 -11.95 23.06
CA SER A 58 -6.79 -12.67 22.89
C SER A 58 -7.59 -12.72 24.20
N ALA A 59 -6.95 -12.68 25.36
CA ALA A 59 -7.65 -12.57 26.64
C ALA A 59 -8.15 -11.14 26.90
N SER A 60 -7.55 -10.13 26.27
CA SER A 60 -7.96 -8.75 26.44
C SER A 60 -9.19 -8.41 25.59
N SER A 61 -9.96 -7.42 26.05
CA SER A 61 -11.11 -6.83 25.34
C SER A 61 -10.72 -5.47 24.75
N VAL A 62 -9.53 -5.40 24.15
CA VAL A 62 -9.01 -4.14 23.59
C VAL A 62 -9.61 -3.93 22.21
N GLY A 63 -10.17 -2.74 21.96
CA GLY A 63 -10.96 -2.45 20.76
C GLY A 63 -10.26 -2.76 19.43
N TRP A 64 -8.95 -2.53 19.30
CA TRP A 64 -8.24 -2.84 18.05
C TRP A 64 -8.12 -4.36 17.78
N VAL A 65 -8.11 -5.19 18.83
CA VAL A 65 -8.11 -6.66 18.68
C VAL A 65 -9.48 -7.12 18.17
N GLU A 66 -10.55 -6.59 18.76
CA GLU A 66 -11.92 -6.87 18.32
C GLU A 66 -12.16 -6.38 16.88
N LEU A 67 -11.59 -5.23 16.51
CA LEU A 67 -11.62 -4.71 15.15
C LEU A 67 -10.97 -5.70 14.18
N LEU A 68 -9.77 -6.20 14.47
CA LEU A 68 -9.10 -7.19 13.61
C LEU A 68 -9.88 -8.50 13.48
N GLU A 69 -10.51 -8.97 14.55
CA GLU A 69 -11.35 -10.18 14.51
C GLU A 69 -12.62 -9.96 13.68
N ASN A 70 -13.32 -8.84 13.88
CA ASN A 70 -14.51 -8.48 13.10
C ASN A 70 -14.21 -8.29 11.60
N GLN A 71 -13.01 -7.79 11.26
CA GLN A 71 -12.55 -7.73 9.87
C GLN A 71 -12.35 -9.12 9.27
N ALA A 72 -11.75 -10.07 10.01
CA ALA A 72 -11.62 -11.45 9.53
C ALA A 72 -12.99 -12.11 9.29
N TYR A 73 -13.97 -11.90 10.17
CA TYR A 73 -15.32 -12.44 9.97
C TYR A 73 -16.05 -11.77 8.80
N SER A 74 -15.81 -10.49 8.54
CA SER A 74 -16.31 -9.82 7.34
C SER A 74 -15.75 -10.48 6.08
N VAL A 75 -14.44 -10.77 6.05
CA VAL A 75 -13.80 -11.49 4.93
C VAL A 75 -14.43 -12.87 4.74
N PHE A 76 -14.80 -13.59 5.80
CA PHE A 76 -15.47 -14.88 5.67
C PHE A 76 -16.83 -14.79 4.97
N PHE A 77 -17.64 -13.76 5.26
CA PHE A 77 -18.89 -13.54 4.51
C PHE A 77 -18.63 -13.20 3.04
N ILE A 78 -17.63 -12.34 2.76
CA ILE A 78 -17.26 -11.95 1.40
C ILE A 78 -16.83 -13.17 0.58
N VAL A 79 -15.95 -14.02 1.15
CA VAL A 79 -15.45 -15.23 0.49
C VAL A 79 -16.57 -16.24 0.26
N ARG A 80 -17.52 -16.35 1.18
CA ARG A 80 -18.70 -17.23 1.00
C ARG A 80 -19.61 -16.72 -0.12
N GLY A 81 -19.75 -15.41 -0.25
CA GLY A 81 -20.71 -14.77 -1.17
C GLY A 81 -22.15 -14.83 -0.67
N SER A 82 -23.08 -14.49 -1.57
CA SER A 82 -24.52 -14.47 -1.29
C SER A 82 -25.13 -15.87 -1.37
N LEU A 83 -26.08 -16.13 -0.47
CA LEU A 83 -26.91 -17.31 -0.39
C LEU A 83 -28.35 -16.92 -0.71
N VAL A 84 -29.14 -17.91 -1.16
CA VAL A 84 -30.58 -17.71 -1.33
C VAL A 84 -31.21 -17.49 0.05
N PRO A 85 -31.88 -16.34 0.29
CA PRO A 85 -32.54 -16.06 1.55
C PRO A 85 -33.84 -16.87 1.69
N ASN A 86 -34.41 -16.86 2.89
CA ASN A 86 -35.68 -17.52 3.17
C ASN A 86 -36.83 -16.88 2.38
N GLU A 87 -37.52 -17.67 1.55
CA GLU A 87 -38.61 -17.21 0.68
C GLU A 87 -39.87 -16.79 1.45
N ASP A 88 -40.00 -17.15 2.73
CA ASP A 88 -41.13 -16.76 3.59
C ASP A 88 -41.02 -15.30 4.08
N ILE A 89 -39.95 -14.58 3.73
CA ILE A 89 -39.73 -13.19 4.11
C ILE A 89 -39.67 -12.33 2.85
N VAL A 90 -40.52 -11.31 2.79
CA VAL A 90 -40.56 -10.35 1.69
C VAL A 90 -40.52 -8.93 2.25
N ILE A 91 -39.83 -8.05 1.55
CA ILE A 91 -39.74 -6.64 1.91
C ILE A 91 -40.65 -5.82 0.97
N LEU A 92 -41.55 -5.05 1.56
CA LEU A 92 -42.28 -4.00 0.88
C LEU A 92 -41.53 -2.68 1.08
N ALA A 93 -40.70 -2.34 0.10
CA ALA A 93 -39.71 -1.29 0.14
C ALA A 93 -40.32 0.10 -0.08
N ILE A 94 -40.13 1.02 0.85
CA ILE A 94 -40.31 2.45 0.61
C ILE A 94 -39.01 2.97 -0.02
N ASP A 95 -38.89 2.70 -1.32
CA ASP A 95 -37.76 3.02 -2.17
C ASP A 95 -37.94 4.37 -2.89
N GLU A 96 -36.95 4.78 -3.69
CA GLU A 96 -37.01 6.00 -4.49
C GLU A 96 -38.22 6.03 -5.44
N GLN A 97 -38.64 4.87 -5.97
CA GLN A 97 -39.83 4.78 -6.82
C GLN A 97 -41.08 5.09 -6.02
N SER A 98 -41.24 4.50 -4.84
CA SER A 98 -42.38 4.72 -3.96
C SER A 98 -42.50 6.17 -3.51
N ILE A 99 -41.38 6.86 -3.32
CA ILE A 99 -41.36 8.27 -2.88
C ILE A 99 -41.65 9.24 -4.04
N SER A 100 -41.14 8.96 -5.25
CA SER A 100 -41.17 9.92 -6.36
C SER A 100 -42.32 9.69 -7.35
N VAL A 101 -42.59 8.44 -7.70
CA VAL A 101 -43.47 8.07 -8.83
C VAL A 101 -44.95 8.38 -8.55
N PRO A 102 -45.53 8.05 -7.38
CA PRO A 102 -46.95 8.31 -7.13
C PRO A 102 -47.33 9.79 -7.21
N GLY A 103 -46.48 10.67 -6.69
CA GLY A 103 -46.68 12.10 -6.75
C GLY A 103 -46.67 12.65 -8.18
N GLN A 104 -45.87 12.05 -9.07
CA GLN A 104 -45.85 12.43 -10.50
C GLN A 104 -47.12 12.01 -11.21
N TYR A 105 -47.53 10.75 -11.10
CA TYR A 105 -48.79 10.27 -11.69
C TYR A 105 -49.99 11.08 -11.19
N TYR A 106 -50.08 11.30 -9.88
CA TYR A 106 -51.15 12.11 -9.30
C TYR A 106 -51.22 13.52 -9.90
N LYS A 107 -50.06 14.18 -10.11
CA LYS A 107 -50.01 15.51 -10.74
C LYS A 107 -50.46 15.50 -12.20
N THR A 108 -50.22 14.43 -12.96
CA THR A 108 -50.65 14.34 -14.36
C THR A 108 -52.16 14.22 -14.51
N ASN A 109 -52.82 13.41 -13.67
CA ASN A 109 -54.27 13.25 -13.69
C ASN A 109 -54.80 12.88 -12.29
N PRO A 110 -55.17 13.88 -11.46
CA PRO A 110 -55.63 13.63 -10.09
C PRO A 110 -56.91 12.78 -9.98
N GLN A 111 -57.76 12.80 -11.02
CA GLN A 111 -59.00 12.02 -11.03
C GLN A 111 -58.72 10.54 -11.30
N ALA A 112 -57.87 10.23 -12.29
CA ALA A 112 -57.52 8.86 -12.62
C ALA A 112 -56.67 8.19 -11.51
N TYR A 113 -55.77 8.95 -10.89
CA TYR A 113 -54.83 8.45 -9.88
C TYR A 113 -55.20 8.82 -8.44
N ALA A 114 -56.49 9.02 -8.16
CA ALA A 114 -56.97 9.43 -6.83
C ALA A 114 -56.54 8.48 -5.69
N TYR A 115 -56.27 7.21 -5.99
CA TYR A 115 -55.78 6.21 -5.03
C TYR A 115 -54.32 6.45 -4.58
N LEU A 116 -53.54 7.23 -5.35
CA LEU A 116 -52.15 7.62 -5.01
C LEU A 116 -52.08 8.91 -4.18
N GLU A 117 -53.22 9.57 -3.92
CA GLU A 117 -53.32 10.79 -3.11
C GLU A 117 -52.57 10.69 -1.76
N PRO A 118 -52.59 9.55 -1.04
CA PRO A 118 -51.87 9.39 0.23
C PRO A 118 -50.34 9.32 0.13
N LEU A 119 -49.79 9.12 -1.08
CA LEU A 119 -48.35 8.90 -1.36
C LEU A 119 -47.65 10.13 -1.98
N GLN A 120 -48.28 11.29 -2.00
CA GLN A 120 -47.74 12.47 -2.70
C GLN A 120 -46.43 13.02 -2.11
N VAL A 121 -46.25 12.89 -0.79
CA VAL A 121 -45.09 13.43 -0.06
C VAL A 121 -44.69 12.42 1.00
N PHE A 122 -43.39 12.15 1.11
CA PHE A 122 -42.81 11.37 2.21
C PHE A 122 -42.47 12.28 3.40
N PRO A 123 -42.73 11.89 4.66
CA PRO A 123 -43.38 10.65 5.10
C PRO A 123 -44.84 10.51 4.64
N PHE A 124 -45.22 9.32 4.16
CA PHE A 124 -46.56 9.08 3.62
C PHE A 124 -47.66 9.24 4.67
N ARG A 125 -48.88 9.55 4.21
CA ARG A 125 -50.03 9.68 5.11
C ARG A 125 -50.37 8.33 5.75
N ARG A 126 -50.75 8.33 7.03
CA ARG A 126 -51.16 7.11 7.77
C ARG A 126 -52.29 6.31 7.12
N ALA A 127 -53.14 6.97 6.35
CA ALA A 127 -54.18 6.32 5.56
C ALA A 127 -53.63 5.40 4.43
N ALA A 128 -52.41 5.63 3.96
CA ALA A 128 -51.72 4.76 3.00
C ALA A 128 -51.35 3.43 3.68
N TYR A 129 -50.64 3.50 4.80
CA TYR A 129 -50.26 2.34 5.60
C TYR A 129 -51.48 1.52 6.03
N ALA A 130 -52.57 2.18 6.43
CA ALA A 130 -53.83 1.52 6.76
C ALA A 130 -54.36 0.65 5.60
N GLN A 131 -54.39 1.20 4.37
CA GLN A 131 -54.85 0.48 3.18
C GLN A 131 -53.91 -0.66 2.78
N VAL A 132 -52.60 -0.43 2.84
CA VAL A 132 -51.59 -1.45 2.53
C VAL A 132 -51.68 -2.61 3.51
N ILE A 133 -51.69 -2.35 4.81
CA ILE A 133 -51.81 -3.38 5.85
C ILE A 133 -53.10 -4.20 5.63
N GLU A 134 -54.24 -3.54 5.42
CA GLU A 134 -55.51 -4.24 5.18
C GLU A 134 -55.45 -5.13 3.94
N LYS A 135 -54.92 -4.63 2.81
CA LYS A 135 -54.74 -5.43 1.58
C LYS A 135 -53.83 -6.64 1.78
N LEU A 136 -52.67 -6.46 2.43
CA LEU A 136 -51.71 -7.53 2.67
C LEU A 136 -52.30 -8.62 3.57
N VAL A 137 -52.96 -8.23 4.66
CA VAL A 137 -53.59 -9.18 5.59
C VAL A 137 -54.75 -9.94 4.91
N GLN A 138 -55.57 -9.25 4.09
CA GLN A 138 -56.65 -9.88 3.32
C GLN A 138 -56.12 -10.83 2.22
N ALA A 139 -54.98 -10.51 1.62
CA ALA A 139 -54.30 -11.38 0.66
C ALA A 139 -53.66 -12.62 1.31
N GLY A 140 -53.69 -12.72 2.64
CA GLY A 140 -53.22 -13.88 3.38
C GLY A 140 -51.78 -13.77 3.86
N ALA A 141 -51.22 -12.56 3.99
CA ALA A 141 -49.95 -12.37 4.68
C ALA A 141 -50.01 -12.99 6.09
N ARG A 142 -48.96 -13.72 6.45
CA ARG A 142 -48.85 -14.35 7.77
C ARG A 142 -48.75 -13.27 8.85
N HIS A 143 -47.88 -12.30 8.61
CA HIS A 143 -47.65 -11.18 9.51
C HIS A 143 -47.15 -9.96 8.72
N VAL A 144 -47.56 -8.76 9.13
CA VAL A 144 -47.10 -7.49 8.54
C VAL A 144 -46.35 -6.70 9.60
N ALA A 145 -45.08 -6.43 9.36
CA ALA A 145 -44.20 -5.76 10.29
C ALA A 145 -43.81 -4.41 9.72
N VAL A 146 -44.15 -3.34 10.43
CA VAL A 146 -43.97 -1.96 9.96
C VAL A 146 -42.80 -1.32 10.70
N ASP A 147 -41.69 -1.22 10.00
CA ASP A 147 -40.45 -0.57 10.43
C ASP A 147 -40.51 0.95 10.13
N ILE A 148 -41.52 1.61 10.70
CA ILE A 148 -41.74 3.05 10.63
C ILE A 148 -42.23 3.52 11.99
N LEU A 149 -41.62 4.59 12.51
CA LEU A 149 -42.01 5.16 13.79
C LEU A 149 -43.27 6.03 13.65
N PHE A 150 -44.30 5.71 14.44
CA PHE A 150 -45.57 6.47 14.48
C PHE A 150 -45.79 7.13 15.86
N ASP A 151 -44.81 7.86 16.34
CA ASP A 151 -44.74 8.47 17.69
C ASP A 151 -45.62 9.72 17.88
N LEU A 152 -45.73 10.59 16.88
CA LEU A 152 -46.46 11.87 16.96
C LEU A 152 -47.82 11.84 16.23
N PRO A 153 -48.87 12.54 16.70
CA PRO A 153 -50.11 12.68 15.92
C PRO A 153 -49.84 13.43 14.59
N SER A 154 -50.53 13.06 13.51
CA SER A 154 -50.34 13.68 12.18
C SER A 154 -51.60 14.40 11.71
N ASN A 155 -52.68 13.65 11.47
CA ASN A 155 -53.98 14.19 11.08
C ASN A 155 -55.08 13.27 11.60
N ASN A 156 -55.99 13.81 12.40
CA ASN A 156 -57.06 13.05 13.06
C ASN A 156 -57.84 12.10 12.14
N LYS A 157 -58.10 12.45 10.88
CA LYS A 157 -58.82 11.57 9.95
C LYS A 157 -57.96 10.39 9.47
N ASN A 158 -56.69 10.63 9.17
CA ASN A 158 -55.77 9.60 8.69
C ASN A 158 -55.32 8.67 9.83
N ASP A 159 -55.09 9.25 11.01
CA ASP A 159 -54.71 8.52 12.22
C ASP A 159 -55.83 7.58 12.67
N ARG A 160 -57.09 8.02 12.61
CA ARG A 160 -58.26 7.16 12.89
C ARG A 160 -58.39 5.98 11.93
N LYS A 161 -58.04 6.15 10.64
CA LYS A 161 -58.07 5.04 9.67
C LYS A 161 -57.05 3.97 10.03
N LEU A 162 -55.80 4.36 10.32
CA LEU A 162 -54.77 3.41 10.75
C LEU A 162 -55.15 2.74 12.06
N GLN A 163 -55.63 3.51 13.04
CA GLN A 163 -56.11 2.97 14.32
C GLN A 163 -57.21 1.92 14.12
N ALA A 164 -58.20 2.16 13.26
CA ALA A 164 -59.27 1.20 13.01
C ALA A 164 -58.76 -0.12 12.40
N VAL A 165 -57.79 -0.05 11.48
CA VAL A 165 -57.14 -1.23 10.88
C VAL A 165 -56.34 -1.99 11.93
N LEU A 166 -55.56 -1.30 12.77
CA LEU A 166 -54.79 -1.91 13.86
C LEU A 166 -55.68 -2.54 14.94
N GLN A 167 -56.84 -1.96 15.25
CA GLN A 167 -57.81 -2.58 16.15
C GLN A 167 -58.38 -3.88 15.58
N ARG A 168 -58.58 -3.95 14.25
CA ARG A 168 -59.15 -5.12 13.57
C ARG A 168 -58.14 -6.24 13.35
N TYR A 169 -56.92 -5.90 12.92
CA TYR A 169 -55.89 -6.86 12.49
C TYR A 169 -54.63 -6.83 13.34
N GLY A 170 -54.65 -6.20 14.52
CA GLY A 170 -53.46 -5.96 15.32
C GLY A 170 -52.68 -7.22 15.70
N ASN A 171 -53.35 -8.36 15.86
CA ASN A 171 -52.70 -9.65 16.11
C ASN A 171 -51.78 -10.13 14.97
N LYS A 172 -51.90 -9.55 13.77
CA LYS A 172 -51.04 -9.81 12.60
C LYS A 172 -50.14 -8.62 12.24
N VAL A 173 -50.02 -7.63 13.13
CA VAL A 173 -49.22 -6.42 12.87
C VAL A 173 -48.22 -6.17 13.99
N SER A 174 -46.97 -5.88 13.60
CA SER A 174 -45.95 -5.35 14.50
C SER A 174 -45.58 -3.92 14.11
N LEU A 175 -45.34 -3.06 15.11
CA LEU A 175 -44.89 -1.68 14.92
C LEU A 175 -43.51 -1.47 15.56
N ALA A 176 -42.70 -0.61 14.91
CA ALA A 176 -41.40 -0.19 15.40
C ALA A 176 -41.49 0.72 16.64
N ALA A 177 -40.55 0.53 17.56
CA ALA A 177 -40.17 1.47 18.59
C ALA A 177 -38.64 1.67 18.50
N ILE A 178 -38.13 2.77 19.04
CA ILE A 178 -36.70 3.07 18.96
C ILE A 178 -36.20 3.64 20.29
N TYR A 179 -35.03 3.19 20.72
CA TYR A 179 -34.26 3.85 21.76
C TYR A 179 -33.45 4.96 21.12
N GLU A 180 -33.71 6.19 21.51
CA GLU A 180 -32.99 7.38 21.03
C GLU A 180 -32.15 7.93 22.15
N ASN A 181 -30.95 8.42 21.81
CA ASN A 181 -30.13 9.17 22.74
C ASN A 181 -30.42 10.66 22.61
N SER A 182 -30.42 11.35 23.74
CA SER A 182 -30.48 12.80 23.82
C SER A 182 -29.24 13.28 24.55
N GLU A 183 -28.44 14.09 23.88
CA GLU A 183 -27.29 14.74 24.48
C GLU A 183 -27.76 15.93 25.30
N THR A 184 -27.58 15.85 26.62
CA THR A 184 -27.84 16.95 27.54
C THR A 184 -26.53 17.42 28.17
N HIS A 185 -26.52 18.62 28.78
CA HIS A 185 -25.37 19.09 29.55
C HIS A 185 -24.97 18.16 30.73
N GLN A 186 -25.85 17.22 31.11
CA GLN A 186 -25.63 16.24 32.17
C GLN A 186 -25.14 14.87 31.66
N GLY A 187 -24.98 14.71 30.33
CA GLY A 187 -24.56 13.47 29.69
C GLY A 187 -25.57 12.97 28.65
N VAL A 188 -25.30 11.77 28.14
CA VAL A 188 -26.15 11.07 27.17
C VAL A 188 -27.28 10.36 27.91
N PHE A 189 -28.53 10.67 27.58
CA PHE A 189 -29.69 9.98 28.13
C PHE A 189 -30.40 9.16 27.05
N TRP A 190 -30.74 7.91 27.35
CA TRP A 190 -31.49 7.05 26.45
C TRP A 190 -32.99 7.08 26.78
N GLN A 191 -33.82 7.31 25.78
CA GLN A 191 -35.27 7.27 25.91
C GLN A 191 -35.88 6.30 24.90
N LEU A 192 -36.86 5.52 25.35
CA LEU A 192 -37.65 4.67 24.47
C LEU A 192 -38.80 5.47 23.85
N THR A 193 -38.72 5.73 22.56
CA THR A 193 -39.78 6.32 21.75
C THR A 193 -40.64 5.20 21.16
N GLN A 194 -41.90 5.12 21.58
CA GLN A 194 -42.87 4.12 21.12
C GLN A 194 -43.91 4.75 20.19
N PRO A 195 -44.65 3.93 19.40
CA PRO A 195 -45.81 4.42 18.67
C PRO A 195 -46.81 5.14 19.60
N HIS A 196 -47.42 6.20 19.08
CA HIS A 196 -48.43 6.99 19.77
C HIS A 196 -49.50 6.08 20.38
N GLN A 197 -49.99 6.42 21.59
CA GLN A 197 -50.90 5.56 22.37
C GLN A 197 -52.12 5.05 21.60
N MET A 198 -52.63 5.84 20.65
CA MET A 198 -53.77 5.44 19.82
C MET A 198 -53.49 4.25 18.89
N PHE A 199 -52.24 4.01 18.51
CA PHE A 199 -51.81 2.88 17.67
C PHE A 199 -51.39 1.66 18.48
N ARG A 200 -51.19 1.83 19.80
CA ARG A 200 -50.96 0.74 20.76
C ARG A 200 -52.28 0.08 21.20
N THR A 201 -53.25 0.01 20.29
CA THR A 201 -54.59 -0.55 20.53
C THR A 201 -54.73 -1.93 19.92
N GLY A 202 -55.59 -2.78 20.51
CA GLY A 202 -55.75 -4.17 20.09
C GLY A 202 -54.56 -5.04 20.51
N SER A 203 -54.28 -6.09 19.75
CA SER A 203 -53.19 -7.05 20.00
C SER A 203 -51.92 -6.77 19.19
N VAL A 204 -51.69 -5.49 18.83
CA VAL A 204 -50.49 -5.06 18.08
C VAL A 204 -49.23 -5.34 18.88
N SER A 205 -48.26 -5.97 18.23
CA SER A 205 -46.93 -6.21 18.80
C SER A 205 -46.03 -5.00 18.58
N ILE A 206 -45.16 -4.70 19.55
CA ILE A 206 -44.23 -3.57 19.49
C ILE A 206 -42.84 -4.10 19.79
N GLY A 207 -41.83 -3.68 19.02
CA GLY A 207 -40.44 -4.05 19.29
C GLY A 207 -39.43 -3.00 18.85
N SER A 208 -38.25 -3.03 19.48
CA SER A 208 -37.19 -2.05 19.23
C SER A 208 -36.39 -2.35 17.97
N VAL A 209 -36.16 -1.35 17.13
CA VAL A 209 -35.42 -1.48 15.85
C VAL A 209 -33.91 -1.22 15.99
N ASN A 210 -33.44 -0.89 17.19
CA ASN A 210 -32.04 -0.59 17.43
C ASN A 210 -31.11 -1.77 17.18
N PHE A 211 -30.04 -1.51 16.45
CA PHE A 211 -28.96 -2.47 16.25
C PHE A 211 -27.73 -2.11 17.08
N PRO A 212 -27.10 -3.11 17.72
CA PRO A 212 -25.80 -2.92 18.33
C PRO A 212 -24.72 -2.74 17.27
N LYS A 213 -23.97 -1.66 17.38
CA LYS A 213 -22.79 -1.39 16.55
C LYS A 213 -21.54 -1.89 17.25
N GLU A 214 -20.70 -2.59 16.51
CA GLU A 214 -19.40 -3.06 16.98
C GLU A 214 -18.32 -1.97 16.83
N VAL A 215 -17.10 -2.25 17.31
CA VAL A 215 -15.95 -1.34 17.21
C VAL A 215 -15.56 -0.95 15.78
N ASP A 216 -16.04 -1.68 14.77
CA ASP A 216 -15.85 -1.38 13.35
C ASP A 216 -17.03 -0.59 12.74
N ASP A 217 -17.93 -0.06 13.57
CA ASP A 217 -19.17 0.66 13.21
C ASP A 217 -20.16 -0.17 12.37
N LYS A 218 -19.98 -1.50 12.34
CA LYS A 218 -20.87 -2.42 11.63
C LYS A 218 -21.87 -3.10 12.56
N VAL A 219 -23.01 -3.50 12.01
CA VAL A 219 -23.99 -4.34 12.70
C VAL A 219 -23.64 -5.81 12.51
N HIS A 220 -23.21 -6.46 13.60
CA HIS A 220 -22.90 -7.90 13.62
C HIS A 220 -23.91 -8.72 14.44
N ARG A 221 -24.46 -8.12 15.50
CA ARG A 221 -25.29 -8.82 16.48
C ARG A 221 -26.79 -8.62 16.23
N LEU A 222 -27.56 -9.56 16.76
CA LEU A 222 -29.01 -9.48 16.83
C LEU A 222 -29.44 -8.25 17.64
N ALA A 223 -30.53 -7.61 17.22
CA ALA A 223 -31.11 -6.46 17.91
C ALA A 223 -31.50 -6.75 19.38
N SER A 224 -31.73 -8.03 19.74
CA SER A 224 -31.97 -8.47 21.12
C SER A 224 -30.81 -8.19 22.09
N GLU A 225 -29.61 -7.96 21.57
CA GLU A 225 -28.43 -7.63 22.39
C GLU A 225 -28.31 -6.15 22.72
N PHE A 226 -29.01 -5.27 21.99
CA PHE A 226 -28.89 -3.83 22.16
C PHE A 226 -29.22 -3.36 23.59
N PRO A 227 -30.32 -3.80 24.24
CA PRO A 227 -30.60 -3.40 25.62
C PRO A 227 -29.52 -3.83 26.62
N LYS A 228 -28.87 -4.99 26.41
CA LYS A 228 -27.80 -5.48 27.29
C LYS A 228 -26.55 -4.60 27.20
N LEU A 229 -26.27 -4.05 26.02
CA LEU A 229 -25.16 -3.13 25.81
C LEU A 229 -25.42 -1.77 26.48
N LEU A 230 -26.66 -1.27 26.40
CA LEU A 230 -27.04 -0.07 27.15
C LEU A 230 -26.86 -0.25 28.66
N GLU A 231 -27.27 -1.40 29.20
CA GLU A 231 -27.09 -1.74 30.61
C GLU A 231 -25.60 -1.81 31.00
N ALA A 232 -24.75 -2.38 30.13
CA ALA A 232 -23.34 -2.61 30.42
C ALA A 232 -22.43 -1.37 30.23
N GLN A 233 -22.69 -0.55 29.21
CA GLN A 233 -21.81 0.56 28.83
C GLN A 233 -22.22 1.89 29.47
N GLU A 234 -23.52 2.14 29.56
CA GLU A 234 -24.06 3.44 29.98
C GLU A 234 -24.73 3.37 31.36
N GLY A 235 -24.76 2.18 31.98
CA GLY A 235 -25.50 1.93 33.22
C GLY A 235 -27.01 2.17 33.08
N PHE A 236 -27.51 2.30 31.86
CA PHE A 236 -28.91 2.58 31.56
C PHE A 236 -29.68 1.27 31.55
N VAL A 237 -30.57 1.10 32.52
CA VAL A 237 -31.52 -0.01 32.55
C VAL A 237 -32.85 0.50 32.00
N PRO A 238 -33.30 0.03 30.82
CA PRO A 238 -34.60 0.42 30.30
C PRO A 238 -35.70 0.08 31.31
N SER A 239 -36.53 1.06 31.68
CA SER A 239 -37.67 0.86 32.59
C SER A 239 -38.70 -0.10 32.00
N ASP A 240 -38.93 0.00 30.69
CA ASP A 240 -39.80 -0.88 29.91
C ASP A 240 -38.95 -1.79 29.01
N LYS A 241 -38.87 -3.08 29.37
CA LYS A 241 -38.21 -4.10 28.54
C LYS A 241 -39.14 -4.56 27.43
N ILE A 242 -39.12 -3.87 26.30
CA ILE A 242 -39.78 -4.33 25.08
C ILE A 242 -38.88 -5.34 24.34
N PRO A 243 -39.45 -6.33 23.63
CA PRO A 243 -38.65 -7.23 22.79
C PRO A 243 -38.00 -6.46 21.63
N SER A 244 -36.97 -7.05 21.02
CA SER A 244 -36.46 -6.54 19.75
C SER A 244 -37.54 -6.65 18.66
N PHE A 245 -37.47 -5.81 17.62
CA PHE A 245 -38.44 -5.83 16.52
C PHE A 245 -38.54 -7.22 15.88
N THR A 246 -37.40 -7.88 15.63
CA THR A 246 -37.31 -9.25 15.15
C THR A 246 -38.07 -10.25 16.04
N GLU A 247 -37.87 -10.21 17.36
CA GLU A 247 -38.57 -11.10 18.31
C GLU A 247 -40.05 -10.78 18.39
N ALA A 248 -40.42 -9.50 18.37
CA ALA A 248 -41.80 -9.02 18.38
C ALA A 248 -42.58 -9.52 17.16
N VAL A 249 -41.93 -9.55 15.99
CA VAL A 249 -42.48 -10.09 14.74
C VAL A 249 -42.65 -11.60 14.81
N LEU A 250 -41.61 -12.35 15.16
CA LEU A 250 -41.68 -13.82 15.22
C LEU A 250 -42.72 -14.31 16.24
N ARG A 251 -42.80 -13.64 17.40
CA ARG A 251 -43.77 -13.97 18.46
C ARG A 251 -45.20 -13.70 18.00
N ALA A 252 -45.44 -12.57 17.35
CA ALA A 252 -46.77 -12.21 16.86
C ALA A 252 -47.20 -13.07 15.66
N ALA A 253 -46.26 -13.42 14.78
CA ALA A 253 -46.45 -14.36 13.68
C ALA A 253 -46.65 -15.82 14.12
N GLN A 254 -46.55 -16.11 15.43
CA GLN A 254 -46.65 -17.45 16.02
C GLN A 254 -45.66 -18.45 15.42
N ILE A 255 -44.47 -17.97 15.04
CA ILE A 255 -43.41 -18.81 14.50
C ILE A 255 -42.56 -19.32 15.67
N ASN A 256 -42.59 -20.64 15.88
CA ASN A 256 -41.68 -21.28 16.80
C ASN A 256 -40.31 -21.43 16.15
N TYR A 257 -39.30 -20.81 16.75
CA TYR A 257 -37.91 -20.90 16.31
C TYR A 257 -37.03 -21.43 17.46
N PRO A 258 -35.92 -22.13 17.15
CA PRO A 258 -35.02 -22.65 18.18
C PRO A 258 -34.39 -21.51 18.96
N ARG A 259 -34.09 -21.74 20.25
CA ARG A 259 -33.34 -20.77 21.06
C ARG A 259 -32.01 -20.46 20.35
N PRO A 260 -31.67 -19.18 20.12
CA PRO A 260 -30.45 -18.82 19.43
C PRO A 260 -29.24 -19.36 20.20
N LYS A 261 -28.34 -20.03 19.48
CA LYS A 261 -27.09 -20.57 20.03
C LYS A 261 -26.07 -19.47 20.32
N GLY A 262 -26.18 -18.37 19.60
CA GLY A 262 -25.29 -17.23 19.64
C GLY A 262 -26.02 -15.93 19.44
N ASP A 263 -25.27 -14.84 19.41
CA ASP A 263 -25.78 -13.48 19.39
C ASP A 263 -25.56 -12.76 18.06
N ARG A 264 -24.85 -13.37 17.10
CA ARG A 264 -24.56 -12.78 15.80
C ARG A 264 -25.51 -13.21 14.69
N ILE A 265 -25.77 -12.27 13.78
CA ILE A 265 -26.62 -12.46 12.60
C ILE A 265 -25.85 -13.29 11.57
N TYR A 266 -26.53 -14.28 10.99
CA TYR A 266 -26.05 -15.01 9.82
C TYR A 266 -26.57 -14.30 8.57
N PHE A 267 -25.78 -13.38 8.02
CA PHE A 267 -26.17 -12.63 6.82
C PHE A 267 -26.24 -13.54 5.60
N TYR A 268 -27.28 -13.40 4.78
CA TYR A 268 -27.46 -14.19 3.57
C TYR A 268 -26.75 -13.57 2.37
N GLY A 269 -26.52 -12.26 2.36
CA GLY A 269 -25.75 -11.58 1.31
C GLY A 269 -25.64 -10.08 1.55
N SER A 270 -25.21 -9.35 0.51
CA SER A 270 -25.16 -7.89 0.50
C SER A 270 -26.57 -7.26 0.41
N ALA A 271 -26.64 -5.93 0.40
CA ALA A 271 -27.89 -5.21 0.15
C ALA A 271 -28.54 -5.71 -1.16
N GLY A 272 -29.88 -5.81 -1.16
CA GLY A 272 -30.67 -6.33 -2.28
C GLY A 272 -30.81 -7.85 -2.35
N THR A 273 -30.34 -8.60 -1.35
CA THR A 273 -30.44 -10.07 -1.34
C THR A 273 -31.88 -10.57 -1.21
N PHE A 274 -32.70 -9.90 -0.41
CA PHE A 274 -34.10 -10.28 -0.17
C PHE A 274 -35.02 -9.79 -1.28
N GLU A 275 -36.10 -10.52 -1.53
CA GLU A 275 -37.13 -10.14 -2.49
C GLU A 275 -37.82 -8.84 -2.04
N MET A 276 -37.75 -7.81 -2.89
CA MET A 276 -38.27 -6.46 -2.62
C MET A 276 -39.34 -6.06 -3.63
N TYR A 277 -40.43 -5.49 -3.12
CA TYR A 277 -41.50 -4.89 -3.92
C TYR A 277 -41.69 -3.42 -3.55
N PRO A 278 -41.82 -2.48 -4.50
CA PRO A 278 -42.08 -1.09 -4.18
C PRO A 278 -43.41 -0.92 -3.43
N PHE A 279 -43.41 -0.14 -2.36
CA PHE A 279 -44.57 0.10 -1.49
C PHE A 279 -45.80 0.57 -2.26
N TRP A 280 -45.61 1.46 -3.23
CA TRP A 280 -46.70 2.03 -4.01
C TRP A 280 -47.42 1.01 -4.92
N HIS A 281 -46.76 -0.11 -5.29
CA HIS A 281 -47.37 -1.16 -6.11
C HIS A 281 -48.62 -1.78 -5.44
N VAL A 282 -48.68 -1.79 -4.10
CA VAL A 282 -49.83 -2.34 -3.38
C VAL A 282 -51.08 -1.47 -3.54
N LEU A 283 -50.91 -0.15 -3.67
CA LEU A 283 -52.02 0.78 -3.82
C LEU A 283 -52.46 0.93 -5.29
N ASP A 284 -51.54 0.75 -6.22
CA ASP A 284 -51.83 0.83 -7.65
C ASP A 284 -52.61 -0.41 -8.16
N PRO A 285 -53.82 -0.24 -8.74
CA PRO A 285 -54.65 -1.37 -9.18
C PRO A 285 -54.01 -2.24 -10.26
N GLU A 286 -53.28 -1.65 -11.20
CA GLU A 286 -52.62 -2.40 -12.28
C GLU A 286 -51.49 -3.24 -11.69
N ASN A 287 -50.65 -2.63 -10.86
CA ASN A 287 -49.55 -3.33 -10.19
C ASN A 287 -50.03 -4.41 -9.23
N TRP A 288 -51.07 -4.13 -8.46
CA TRP A 288 -51.68 -5.08 -7.55
C TRP A 288 -52.19 -6.33 -8.28
N ASN A 289 -52.87 -6.15 -9.41
CA ASN A 289 -53.48 -7.26 -10.14
C ASN A 289 -52.47 -8.05 -10.99
N THR A 290 -51.56 -7.34 -11.67
CA THR A 290 -50.64 -7.96 -12.65
C THR A 290 -49.34 -8.41 -11.99
N TYR A 291 -48.58 -7.48 -11.42
CA TYR A 291 -47.24 -7.76 -10.90
C TYR A 291 -47.28 -8.48 -9.54
N LEU A 292 -48.20 -8.08 -8.65
CA LEU A 292 -48.35 -8.68 -7.32
C LEU A 292 -49.35 -9.84 -7.29
N GLN A 293 -49.95 -10.20 -8.44
CA GLN A 293 -50.90 -11.31 -8.59
C GLN A 293 -52.02 -11.29 -7.54
N GLN A 294 -52.64 -10.13 -7.35
CA GLN A 294 -53.68 -9.88 -6.34
C GLN A 294 -53.21 -10.18 -4.90
N GLY A 295 -51.93 -9.95 -4.63
CA GLY A 295 -51.29 -10.16 -3.33
C GLY A 295 -50.85 -11.60 -3.06
N LYS A 296 -50.97 -12.52 -4.03
CA LYS A 296 -50.53 -13.92 -3.90
C LYS A 296 -49.05 -14.04 -3.53
N VAL A 297 -48.22 -13.09 -3.97
CA VAL A 297 -46.78 -13.03 -3.64
C VAL A 297 -46.51 -12.86 -2.14
N PHE A 298 -47.46 -12.33 -1.38
CA PHE A 298 -47.35 -12.10 0.08
C PHE A 298 -48.01 -13.21 0.91
N LYS A 299 -48.70 -14.15 0.28
CA LYS A 299 -49.49 -15.17 0.97
C LYS A 299 -48.61 -16.07 1.84
N ASP A 300 -48.99 -16.27 3.10
CA ASP A 300 -48.30 -17.09 4.10
C ASP A 300 -46.87 -16.61 4.47
N LYS A 301 -46.47 -15.42 3.99
CA LYS A 301 -45.16 -14.79 4.23
C LYS A 301 -45.20 -13.71 5.33
N ILE A 302 -44.04 -13.43 5.92
CA ILE A 302 -43.79 -12.24 6.74
C ILE A 302 -43.47 -11.08 5.79
N VAL A 303 -44.24 -10.00 5.85
CA VAL A 303 -44.03 -8.81 5.03
C VAL A 303 -43.44 -7.70 5.88
N LEU A 304 -42.21 -7.30 5.58
CA LEU A 304 -41.51 -6.19 6.25
C LEU A 304 -41.72 -4.92 5.45
N ILE A 305 -42.35 -3.90 6.03
CA ILE A 305 -42.54 -2.59 5.43
C ILE A 305 -41.51 -1.66 6.05
N GLY A 306 -40.59 -1.11 5.27
CA GLY A 306 -39.55 -0.22 5.77
C GLY A 306 -38.93 0.64 4.69
N VAL A 307 -38.13 1.63 5.10
CA VAL A 307 -37.49 2.55 4.17
C VAL A 307 -36.22 1.96 3.59
N THR A 308 -36.11 1.99 2.27
CA THR A 308 -34.90 1.56 1.54
C THR A 308 -34.38 2.68 0.63
N SER A 309 -34.94 3.89 0.68
CA SER A 309 -34.39 5.06 0.01
C SER A 309 -33.16 5.61 0.76
N GLN A 310 -32.07 5.88 0.04
CA GLN A 310 -30.84 6.45 0.61
C GLN A 310 -31.05 7.82 1.27
N ALA A 311 -32.12 8.53 0.91
CA ALA A 311 -32.45 9.82 1.50
C ALA A 311 -32.93 9.74 2.97
N ALA A 312 -33.36 8.57 3.44
CA ALA A 312 -34.01 8.41 4.75
C ALA A 312 -33.08 8.13 5.93
N LYS A 313 -31.75 8.07 5.71
CA LYS A 313 -30.70 7.86 6.74
C LYS A 313 -30.84 6.60 7.62
N ASP A 314 -31.61 5.59 7.19
CA ASP A 314 -31.75 4.30 7.89
C ASP A 314 -30.86 3.21 7.27
N TYR A 315 -29.55 3.46 7.28
CA TYR A 315 -28.55 2.63 6.61
C TYR A 315 -27.39 2.31 7.54
N TYR A 316 -26.96 1.05 7.53
CA TYR A 316 -25.88 0.57 8.38
C TYR A 316 -24.85 -0.22 7.58
N LEU A 317 -23.59 -0.15 8.02
CA LEU A 317 -22.57 -1.04 7.51
C LEU A 317 -22.76 -2.43 8.10
N VAL A 318 -22.56 -3.46 7.27
CA VAL A 318 -22.71 -4.88 7.65
C VAL A 318 -21.48 -5.68 7.22
N PRO A 319 -21.19 -6.81 7.87
CA PRO A 319 -20.02 -7.62 7.53
C PRO A 319 -20.13 -8.34 6.18
N ALA A 320 -21.34 -8.48 5.62
CA ALA A 320 -21.59 -9.23 4.38
C ALA A 320 -21.66 -8.35 3.11
N ALA A 321 -20.97 -7.20 3.10
CA ALA A 321 -20.87 -6.38 1.90
C ALA A 321 -20.19 -7.13 0.73
N SER A 322 -20.49 -6.75 -0.51
CA SER A 322 -19.92 -7.37 -1.72
C SER A 322 -18.42 -7.07 -1.89
N SER A 323 -17.95 -5.94 -1.36
CA SER A 323 -16.57 -5.47 -1.46
C SER A 323 -15.99 -5.18 -0.06
N TRP A 324 -14.75 -5.65 0.15
CA TRP A 324 -14.00 -5.34 1.37
C TRP A 324 -13.53 -3.88 1.41
N LEU A 325 -13.13 -3.32 0.26
CA LEU A 325 -12.59 -1.96 0.14
C LEU A 325 -13.68 -0.88 0.11
N TYR A 326 -14.86 -1.23 -0.43
CA TYR A 326 -15.99 -0.31 -0.60
C TYR A 326 -17.27 -0.99 -0.09
N PRO A 327 -17.43 -1.13 1.24
CA PRO A 327 -18.59 -1.82 1.79
C PRO A 327 -19.87 -1.01 1.54
N GLU A 328 -20.80 -1.59 0.80
CA GLU A 328 -22.12 -1.01 0.57
C GLU A 328 -22.97 -1.09 1.85
N PRO A 329 -23.67 -0.01 2.24
CA PRO A 329 -24.54 -0.03 3.40
C PRO A 329 -25.84 -0.78 3.10
N MET A 330 -26.44 -1.36 4.13
CA MET A 330 -27.69 -2.11 4.08
C MET A 330 -28.78 -1.36 4.85
N SER A 331 -30.02 -1.37 4.33
CA SER A 331 -31.15 -0.74 5.00
C SER A 331 -31.51 -1.46 6.31
N GLY A 332 -32.03 -0.74 7.31
CA GLY A 332 -32.44 -1.32 8.60
C GLY A 332 -33.41 -2.50 8.43
N VAL A 333 -34.39 -2.33 7.53
CA VAL A 333 -35.40 -3.36 7.22
C VAL A 333 -34.80 -4.65 6.63
N GLU A 334 -33.74 -4.56 5.82
CA GLU A 334 -33.02 -5.73 5.31
C GLU A 334 -32.19 -6.43 6.39
N ILE A 335 -31.65 -5.69 7.36
CA ILE A 335 -30.96 -6.28 8.50
C ILE A 335 -31.96 -7.05 9.37
N HIS A 336 -33.17 -6.50 9.58
CA HIS A 336 -34.27 -7.22 10.20
C HIS A 336 -34.63 -8.49 9.43
N ALA A 337 -34.70 -8.45 8.10
CA ALA A 337 -34.94 -9.64 7.27
C ALA A 337 -33.88 -10.73 7.50
N ASN A 338 -32.59 -10.35 7.50
CA ASN A 338 -31.48 -11.25 7.81
C ASN A 338 -31.59 -11.84 9.23
N ALA A 339 -31.95 -11.02 10.22
CA ALA A 339 -32.11 -11.46 11.61
C ALA A 339 -33.29 -12.43 11.78
N ILE A 340 -34.44 -12.16 11.15
CA ILE A 340 -35.61 -13.04 11.16
C ILE A 340 -35.24 -14.38 10.52
N ALA A 341 -34.62 -14.38 9.34
CA ALA A 341 -34.16 -15.59 8.66
C ALA A 341 -33.14 -16.37 9.50
N THR A 342 -32.21 -15.66 10.17
CA THR A 342 -31.22 -16.27 11.06
C THR A 342 -31.89 -17.05 12.20
N LEU A 343 -32.92 -16.46 12.83
CA LEU A 343 -33.64 -17.08 13.93
C LEU A 343 -34.52 -18.23 13.46
N MET A 344 -35.29 -18.05 12.39
CA MET A 344 -36.16 -19.09 11.81
C MET A 344 -35.37 -20.36 11.43
N GLU A 345 -34.17 -20.20 10.87
CA GLU A 345 -33.32 -21.31 10.45
C GLU A 345 -32.37 -21.81 11.55
N GLY A 346 -32.35 -21.18 12.71
CA GLY A 346 -31.46 -21.54 13.82
C GLY A 346 -29.97 -21.39 13.47
N LYS A 347 -29.63 -20.39 12.64
CA LYS A 347 -28.27 -20.15 12.11
C LYS A 347 -27.45 -19.11 12.89
N SER A 348 -27.97 -18.62 14.02
CA SER A 348 -27.28 -17.62 14.86
C SER A 348 -25.84 -18.06 15.17
N ILE A 349 -24.87 -17.17 14.94
CA ILE A 349 -23.45 -17.49 15.10
C ILE A 349 -23.04 -17.23 16.54
N ALA A 350 -22.39 -18.22 17.16
CA ALA A 350 -22.01 -18.19 18.57
C ALA A 350 -20.50 -18.06 18.78
N GLN A 351 -20.09 -17.38 19.84
CA GLN A 351 -18.72 -17.42 20.31
C GLN A 351 -18.42 -18.83 20.84
N ALA A 352 -17.42 -19.53 20.30
CA ALA A 352 -17.08 -20.87 20.77
C ALA A 352 -16.50 -20.88 22.19
N ILE A 353 -15.82 -19.79 22.57
CA ILE A 353 -15.18 -19.62 23.87
C ILE A 353 -15.69 -18.33 24.52
N HIS A 354 -16.60 -18.48 25.48
CA HIS A 354 -17.32 -17.34 26.08
C HIS A 354 -16.50 -16.53 27.09
N THR A 355 -15.47 -17.11 27.71
CA THR A 355 -14.68 -16.43 28.73
C THR A 355 -13.32 -15.99 28.21
N ALA A 356 -12.99 -14.73 28.46
CA ALA A 356 -11.70 -14.13 28.15
C ALA A 356 -10.47 -15.00 28.55
N PRO A 357 -10.37 -15.53 29.79
CA PRO A 357 -9.22 -16.34 30.18
C PRO A 357 -9.11 -17.67 29.41
N LEU A 358 -10.23 -18.34 29.12
CA LEU A 358 -10.21 -19.56 28.31
C LEU A 358 -9.81 -19.26 26.87
N ARG A 359 -10.22 -18.11 26.32
CA ARG A 359 -9.84 -17.66 24.98
C ARG A 359 -8.33 -17.43 24.89
N GLY A 360 -7.74 -16.78 25.89
CA GLY A 360 -6.29 -16.62 26.00
C GLY A 360 -5.55 -17.96 26.12
N LEU A 361 -6.02 -18.87 26.98
CA LEU A 361 -5.41 -20.19 27.17
C LEU A 361 -5.47 -21.05 25.89
N PHE A 362 -6.58 -20.98 25.17
CA PHE A 362 -6.74 -21.64 23.88
C PHE A 362 -5.71 -21.13 22.86
N VAL A 363 -5.59 -19.80 22.71
CA VAL A 363 -4.63 -19.20 21.79
C VAL A 363 -3.18 -19.49 22.20
N PHE A 364 -2.86 -19.45 23.49
CA PHE A 364 -1.55 -19.85 24.01
C PHE A 364 -1.18 -21.27 23.57
N SER A 365 -2.13 -22.20 23.76
CA SER A 365 -1.93 -23.62 23.43
C SER A 365 -1.77 -23.82 21.93
N LEU A 366 -2.63 -23.20 21.12
CA LEU A 366 -2.59 -23.27 19.66
C LEU A 366 -1.26 -22.73 19.10
N VAL A 367 -0.91 -21.48 19.45
CA VAL A 367 0.32 -20.83 18.96
C VAL A 367 1.55 -21.54 19.50
N GLY A 368 1.53 -22.01 20.75
CA GLY A 368 2.61 -22.79 21.35
C GLY A 368 2.86 -24.12 20.64
N ILE A 369 1.80 -24.87 20.30
CA ILE A 369 1.92 -26.11 19.51
C ILE A 369 2.50 -25.81 18.13
N CYS A 370 2.02 -24.76 17.44
CA CYS A 370 2.56 -24.34 16.15
C CYS A 370 4.05 -23.95 16.27
N ALA A 371 4.43 -23.22 17.31
CA ALA A 371 5.82 -22.85 17.56
C ALA A 371 6.73 -24.09 17.71
N ILE A 372 6.27 -25.12 18.44
CA ILE A 372 7.00 -26.38 18.59
C ILE A 372 7.16 -27.09 17.24
N VAL A 373 6.10 -27.16 16.43
CA VAL A 373 6.13 -27.78 15.09
C VAL A 373 7.11 -27.04 14.18
N ILE A 374 7.06 -25.71 14.14
CA ILE A 374 7.97 -24.87 13.35
C ILE A 374 9.41 -25.10 13.81
N ALA A 375 9.66 -25.14 15.13
CA ALA A 375 10.99 -25.30 15.70
C ALA A 375 11.65 -26.66 15.37
N LYS A 376 10.88 -27.71 15.07
CA LYS A 376 11.42 -29.04 14.69
C LYS A 376 12.25 -29.01 13.41
N SER A 377 11.97 -28.10 12.48
CA SER A 377 12.76 -27.97 11.26
C SER A 377 14.14 -27.39 11.55
N LYS A 378 15.18 -27.93 10.91
CA LYS A 378 16.55 -27.38 10.98
C LYS A 378 16.80 -26.26 9.95
N HIS A 379 15.99 -26.18 8.89
CA HIS A 379 16.17 -25.20 7.81
C HIS A 379 15.24 -24.00 8.01
N VAL A 380 15.81 -22.78 7.99
CA VAL A 380 15.09 -21.53 8.25
C VAL A 380 13.99 -21.27 7.23
N MET A 381 14.25 -21.51 5.94
CA MET A 381 13.23 -21.33 4.91
C MET A 381 12.04 -22.27 5.11
N ARG A 382 12.29 -23.51 5.56
CA ARG A 382 11.22 -24.45 5.90
C ARG A 382 10.43 -24.00 7.14
N ARG A 383 11.08 -23.36 8.13
CA ARG A 383 10.39 -22.79 9.30
C ARG A 383 9.41 -21.69 8.89
N PHE A 384 9.87 -20.78 8.05
CA PHE A 384 9.06 -19.69 7.50
C PHE A 384 7.88 -20.22 6.66
N LEU A 385 8.14 -21.21 5.82
CA LEU A 385 7.07 -21.82 5.02
C LEU A 385 6.05 -22.56 5.91
N TYR A 386 6.49 -23.30 6.92
CA TYR A 386 5.60 -23.96 7.88
C TYR A 386 4.76 -22.97 8.67
N SER A 387 5.30 -21.83 9.10
CA SER A 387 4.50 -20.80 9.75
C SER A 387 3.41 -20.25 8.83
N LEU A 388 3.72 -20.00 7.55
CA LEU A 388 2.73 -19.49 6.61
C LEU A 388 1.63 -20.52 6.34
N ILE A 389 2.00 -21.80 6.13
CA ILE A 389 1.06 -22.89 5.92
C ILE A 389 0.16 -23.08 7.16
N LEU A 390 0.72 -23.07 8.37
CA LEU A 390 -0.06 -23.22 9.60
C LEU A 390 -1.00 -22.04 9.84
N ALA A 391 -0.56 -20.81 9.56
CA ALA A 391 -1.39 -19.62 9.65
C ALA A 391 -2.58 -19.67 8.66
N ILE A 392 -2.31 -20.01 7.39
CA ILE A 392 -3.36 -20.18 6.37
C ILE A 392 -4.31 -21.32 6.75
N SER A 393 -3.78 -22.45 7.23
CA SER A 393 -4.58 -23.59 7.67
C SER A 393 -5.51 -23.22 8.82
N TRP A 394 -5.02 -22.45 9.80
CA TRP A 394 -5.85 -21.96 10.90
C TRP A 394 -6.96 -21.02 10.41
N GLY A 395 -6.64 -20.07 9.51
CA GLY A 395 -7.64 -19.23 8.87
C GLY A 395 -8.71 -20.03 8.12
N GLY A 396 -8.32 -21.06 7.38
CA GLY A 396 -9.24 -21.98 6.70
C GLY A 396 -10.14 -22.77 7.68
N ILE A 397 -9.59 -23.25 8.79
CA ILE A 397 -10.37 -23.92 9.85
C ILE A 397 -11.40 -22.96 10.45
N CYS A 398 -11.00 -21.73 10.79
CA CYS A 398 -11.91 -20.71 11.29
C CYS A 398 -13.02 -20.39 10.29
N TYR A 399 -12.70 -20.25 9.01
CA TYR A 399 -13.71 -20.04 7.96
C TYR A 399 -14.75 -21.17 7.91
N VAL A 400 -14.30 -22.43 7.91
CA VAL A 400 -15.21 -23.59 7.88
C VAL A 400 -16.09 -23.65 9.13
N LEU A 401 -15.52 -23.43 10.31
CA LEU A 401 -16.26 -23.41 11.58
C LEU A 401 -17.24 -22.24 11.65
N PHE A 402 -16.90 -21.09 11.07
CA PHE A 402 -17.77 -19.92 11.01
C PHE A 402 -18.98 -20.16 10.10
N ILE A 403 -18.75 -20.64 8.87
CA ILE A 403 -19.81 -20.81 7.86
C ILE A 403 -20.70 -22.02 8.14
N TYR A 404 -20.11 -23.17 8.45
CA TYR A 404 -20.85 -24.43 8.61
C TYR A 404 -21.09 -24.79 10.07
N GLY A 405 -20.15 -24.45 10.95
CA GLY A 405 -20.26 -24.71 12.39
C GLY A 405 -21.04 -23.63 13.15
N GLN A 406 -21.24 -22.44 12.57
CA GLN A 406 -21.84 -21.27 13.25
C GLN A 406 -21.08 -20.89 14.53
N LEU A 407 -19.77 -21.12 14.54
CA LEU A 407 -18.90 -20.90 15.69
C LEU A 407 -17.77 -19.94 15.34
N ILE A 408 -17.58 -18.96 16.22
CA ILE A 408 -16.51 -17.98 16.14
C ILE A 408 -15.35 -18.41 17.03
N PHE A 409 -14.18 -18.51 16.41
CA PHE A 409 -12.88 -18.70 17.07
C PHE A 409 -11.97 -17.50 16.79
N PRO A 410 -11.02 -17.18 17.69
CA PRO A 410 -10.00 -16.19 17.42
C PRO A 410 -9.23 -16.55 16.14
N ALA A 411 -9.29 -15.67 15.14
CA ALA A 411 -8.72 -15.89 13.82
C ALA A 411 -7.48 -15.01 13.63
N SER A 412 -7.65 -13.69 13.72
CA SER A 412 -6.62 -12.71 13.37
C SER A 412 -5.39 -12.81 14.27
N ILE A 413 -5.58 -12.85 15.59
CA ILE A 413 -4.45 -12.85 16.53
C ILE A 413 -3.58 -14.11 16.40
N PRO A 414 -4.14 -15.35 16.38
CA PRO A 414 -3.34 -16.53 16.13
C PRO A 414 -2.64 -16.55 14.76
N ILE A 415 -3.30 -16.09 13.69
CA ILE A 415 -2.70 -16.02 12.34
C ILE A 415 -1.46 -15.13 12.37
N ILE A 416 -1.58 -13.92 12.92
CA ILE A 416 -0.48 -12.95 13.02
C ILE A 416 0.65 -13.52 13.88
N ALA A 417 0.32 -14.13 15.02
CA ALA A 417 1.33 -14.69 15.92
C ALA A 417 2.09 -15.86 15.30
N ILE A 418 1.39 -16.78 14.62
CA ILE A 418 2.00 -17.91 13.91
C ILE A 418 2.91 -17.43 12.79
N ALA A 419 2.47 -16.46 11.99
CA ALA A 419 3.31 -15.84 10.96
C ALA A 419 4.52 -15.10 11.56
N GLY A 420 4.30 -14.36 12.65
CA GLY A 420 5.32 -13.63 13.40
C GLY A 420 6.45 -14.53 13.94
N ILE A 421 6.15 -15.76 14.33
CA ILE A 421 7.16 -16.77 14.69
C ILE A 421 8.09 -17.05 13.50
N GLY A 422 7.53 -17.23 12.30
CA GLY A 422 8.29 -17.43 11.07
C GLY A 422 9.22 -16.27 10.75
N PHE A 423 8.69 -15.05 10.77
CA PHE A 423 9.47 -13.83 10.56
C PHE A 423 10.55 -13.63 11.61
N SER A 424 10.29 -13.99 12.87
CA SER A 424 11.29 -13.93 13.95
C SER A 424 12.46 -14.86 13.67
N TYR A 425 12.20 -16.08 13.19
CA TYR A 425 13.27 -17.00 12.78
C TYR A 425 14.06 -16.46 11.57
N LEU A 426 13.38 -15.88 10.58
CA LEU A 426 14.03 -15.24 9.43
C LEU A 426 14.94 -14.08 9.88
N ALA A 427 14.42 -13.20 10.74
CA ALA A 427 15.14 -12.04 11.26
C ALA A 427 16.34 -12.44 12.11
N THR A 428 16.21 -13.45 12.99
CA THR A 428 17.35 -13.93 13.77
C THR A 428 18.45 -14.55 12.91
N GLU A 429 18.11 -15.22 11.81
CA GLU A 429 19.13 -15.72 10.87
C GLU A 429 19.78 -14.59 10.08
N ALA A 430 19.03 -13.60 9.61
CA ALA A 430 19.57 -12.42 8.96
C ALA A 430 20.49 -11.61 9.90
N ALA A 431 20.08 -11.40 11.15
CA ALA A 431 20.88 -10.73 12.17
C ALA A 431 22.16 -11.51 12.50
N LYS A 432 22.09 -12.84 12.56
CA LYS A 432 23.26 -13.71 12.73
C LYS A 432 24.23 -13.55 11.56
N GLU A 433 23.73 -13.43 10.33
CA GLU A 433 24.57 -13.19 9.15
C GLU A 433 25.20 -11.79 9.17
N ILE A 434 24.44 -10.76 9.55
CA ILE A 434 24.97 -9.39 9.71
C ILE A 434 26.05 -9.34 10.79
N LEU A 435 25.81 -9.95 11.96
CA LEU A 435 26.78 -10.02 13.05
C LEU A 435 28.03 -10.82 12.64
N ARG A 436 27.86 -11.90 11.87
CA ARG A 436 28.97 -12.66 11.31
C ARG A 436 29.82 -11.79 10.39
N LYS A 437 29.19 -11.04 9.48
CA LYS A 437 29.86 -10.07 8.60
C LYS A 437 30.57 -8.98 9.40
N HIS A 438 29.92 -8.42 10.42
CA HIS A 438 30.51 -7.38 11.26
C HIS A 438 31.69 -7.89 12.10
N GLN A 439 31.60 -9.12 12.62
CA GLN A 439 32.74 -9.77 13.29
C GLN A 439 33.88 -10.07 12.33
N LEU A 440 33.57 -10.50 11.10
CA LEU A 440 34.57 -10.63 10.04
C LEU A 440 35.24 -9.27 9.82
N LEU A 441 34.49 -8.18 9.67
CA LEU A 441 35.05 -6.83 9.51
C LEU A 441 35.92 -6.39 10.70
N ILE A 442 35.53 -6.67 11.94
CA ILE A 442 36.34 -6.36 13.13
C ILE A 442 37.63 -7.19 13.15
N ILE A 443 37.55 -8.48 12.80
CA ILE A 443 38.73 -9.35 12.63
C ILE A 443 39.62 -8.76 11.52
N PHE A 444 39.06 -8.48 10.34
CA PHE A 444 39.76 -7.85 9.21
C PHE A 444 40.47 -6.55 9.61
N ASN A 445 39.79 -5.65 10.33
CA ASN A 445 40.36 -4.37 10.73
C ASN A 445 41.46 -4.54 11.79
N LYS A 446 41.36 -5.57 12.63
CA LYS A 446 42.40 -5.95 13.61
C LYS A 446 43.64 -6.59 12.96
N TYR A 447 43.51 -7.13 11.76
CA TYR A 447 44.61 -7.78 11.01
C TYR A 447 45.04 -7.02 9.74
N LYS A 448 44.54 -5.80 9.53
CA LYS A 448 44.82 -4.91 8.38
C LYS A 448 46.31 -4.57 8.18
N SER A 449 47.16 -4.81 9.19
CA SER A 449 48.62 -4.62 9.15
C SER A 449 49.42 -5.91 9.02
N SER A 450 48.77 -7.07 8.87
CA SER A 450 49.43 -8.35 8.62
C SER A 450 49.55 -8.60 7.10
N PRO A 451 50.74 -9.00 6.59
CA PRO A 451 50.94 -9.30 5.16
C PRO A 451 49.95 -10.31 4.58
N VAL A 452 49.39 -11.19 5.42
CA VAL A 452 48.41 -12.22 5.05
C VAL A 452 47.01 -11.62 4.76
N VAL A 453 46.69 -10.43 5.27
CA VAL A 453 45.39 -9.76 5.02
C VAL A 453 45.44 -8.82 3.83
N GLN A 454 46.62 -8.31 3.44
CA GLN A 454 46.78 -7.66 2.14
C GLN A 454 46.47 -8.61 0.97
N GLU A 455 46.70 -9.91 1.16
CA GLU A 455 46.37 -10.97 0.20
C GLU A 455 44.89 -11.44 0.27
N ILE A 456 44.10 -10.91 1.21
CA ILE A 456 42.65 -11.13 1.29
C ILE A 456 41.88 -9.85 0.90
N ILE A 457 42.48 -8.66 1.05
CA ILE A 457 41.95 -7.40 0.51
C ILE A 457 41.94 -7.41 -1.03
N SER A 458 42.68 -8.33 -1.66
CA SER A 458 42.53 -8.66 -3.08
C SER A 458 41.15 -9.23 -3.42
N GLN A 459 40.32 -9.68 -2.46
CA GLN A 459 38.96 -10.23 -2.70
C GLN A 459 37.88 -9.22 -3.16
N GLN A 460 38.27 -8.21 -3.92
CA GLN A 460 37.49 -7.83 -5.11
C GLN A 460 37.52 -8.97 -6.16
N ASP A 461 38.49 -9.87 -6.02
CA ASP A 461 38.70 -11.14 -6.72
C ASP A 461 37.63 -12.20 -6.48
N ASP A 462 36.69 -12.13 -5.51
CA ASP A 462 35.64 -13.18 -5.40
C ASP A 462 34.51 -13.01 -6.46
N LEU A 463 34.21 -11.76 -6.88
CA LEU A 463 33.32 -11.48 -8.02
C LEU A 463 34.09 -11.65 -9.34
N GLN A 464 35.35 -11.25 -9.36
CA GLN A 464 36.24 -11.49 -10.49
C GLN A 464 36.54 -12.97 -10.69
N ASP A 465 36.68 -13.80 -9.65
CA ASP A 465 36.82 -15.26 -9.72
C ASP A 465 35.53 -15.92 -10.18
N LEU A 466 34.35 -15.46 -9.75
CA LEU A 466 33.07 -15.95 -10.26
C LEU A 466 32.88 -15.57 -11.73
N LEU A 467 33.21 -14.33 -12.11
CA LEU A 467 33.19 -13.88 -13.50
C LEU A 467 34.26 -14.59 -14.33
N GLN A 468 35.43 -14.89 -13.78
CA GLN A 468 36.55 -15.59 -14.44
C GLN A 468 36.25 -17.09 -14.56
N GLN A 469 35.57 -17.70 -13.60
CA GLN A 469 35.01 -19.05 -13.74
C GLN A 469 33.89 -19.10 -14.79
N LEU A 470 33.01 -18.08 -14.83
CA LEU A 470 32.01 -17.94 -15.91
C LEU A 470 32.69 -17.71 -17.27
N ASP A 471 33.76 -16.91 -17.30
CA ASP A 471 34.55 -16.59 -18.48
C ASP A 471 35.21 -17.86 -19.02
N ILE A 472 35.83 -18.67 -18.17
CA ILE A 472 36.40 -19.97 -18.55
C ILE A 472 35.31 -20.94 -19.04
N ALA A 473 34.12 -20.93 -18.45
CA ALA A 473 33.02 -21.82 -18.84
C ALA A 473 32.29 -21.40 -20.12
N LEU A 474 32.24 -20.09 -20.43
CA LEU A 474 31.50 -19.53 -21.56
C LEU A 474 32.40 -19.07 -22.72
N SER A 475 33.70 -18.88 -22.50
CA SER A 475 34.65 -18.50 -23.54
C SER A 475 34.68 -19.56 -24.65
N GLY A 476 34.45 -19.11 -25.88
CA GLY A 476 34.32 -20.00 -27.05
C GLY A 476 32.91 -20.53 -27.34
N LYS A 477 31.91 -20.28 -26.47
CA LYS A 477 30.51 -20.54 -26.81
C LYS A 477 30.09 -19.62 -27.96
N ILE A 478 29.39 -20.18 -28.94
CA ILE A 478 28.87 -19.44 -30.10
C ILE A 478 27.36 -19.23 -29.91
N LEU A 479 26.93 -17.97 -29.91
CA LEU A 479 25.53 -17.55 -29.83
C LEU A 479 24.99 -17.27 -31.24
N GLY A 480 23.79 -17.75 -31.54
CA GLY A 480 23.15 -17.56 -32.85
C GLY A 480 23.97 -18.10 -34.03
N GLY A 481 24.92 -19.01 -33.79
CA GLY A 481 25.86 -19.51 -34.81
C GLY A 481 26.83 -18.48 -35.38
N ARG A 482 26.93 -17.28 -34.79
CA ARG A 482 27.68 -16.13 -35.34
C ARG A 482 28.57 -15.41 -34.31
N TYR A 483 28.13 -15.29 -33.06
CA TYR A 483 28.82 -14.47 -32.08
C TYR A 483 29.56 -15.35 -31.07
N LYS A 484 30.90 -15.38 -31.15
CA LYS A 484 31.73 -16.17 -30.25
C LYS A 484 32.10 -15.36 -29.02
N ILE A 485 31.67 -15.80 -27.84
CA ILE A 485 31.97 -15.10 -26.57
C ILE A 485 33.48 -15.09 -26.32
N VAL A 486 34.02 -13.89 -26.09
CA VAL A 486 35.44 -13.63 -25.75
C VAL A 486 35.58 -13.33 -24.27
N LYS A 487 34.68 -12.49 -23.72
CA LYS A 487 34.77 -12.02 -22.33
C LYS A 487 33.40 -11.77 -21.71
N VAL A 488 33.18 -12.15 -20.46
CA VAL A 488 32.01 -11.73 -19.68
C VAL A 488 32.23 -10.33 -19.08
N LEU A 489 31.34 -9.36 -19.37
CA LEU A 489 31.41 -7.98 -18.85
C LEU A 489 30.60 -7.79 -17.57
N GLY A 490 29.50 -8.53 -17.41
CA GLY A 490 28.66 -8.46 -16.22
C GLY A 490 27.59 -9.53 -16.24
N ALA A 491 27.31 -10.09 -15.06
CA ALA A 491 26.27 -11.10 -14.86
C ALA A 491 25.34 -10.66 -13.72
N GLY A 492 24.05 -10.54 -14.01
CA GLY A 492 22.99 -10.21 -13.04
C GLY A 492 21.85 -11.23 -13.09
N GLY A 493 20.88 -11.12 -12.18
CA GLY A 493 19.80 -12.12 -12.02
C GLY A 493 18.81 -12.23 -13.20
N PHE A 494 18.81 -11.27 -14.14
CA PHE A 494 17.88 -11.23 -15.29
C PHE A 494 18.56 -10.88 -16.63
N SER A 495 19.86 -10.55 -16.63
CA SER A 495 20.61 -10.21 -17.83
C SER A 495 22.11 -10.50 -17.67
N GLU A 496 22.75 -10.92 -18.76
CA GLU A 496 24.20 -11.14 -18.87
C GLU A 496 24.75 -10.36 -20.07
N THR A 497 25.90 -9.73 -19.93
CA THR A 497 26.53 -8.94 -20.99
C THR A 497 27.92 -9.47 -21.30
N TYR A 498 28.22 -9.64 -22.57
CA TYR A 498 29.47 -10.24 -23.07
C TYR A 498 30.13 -9.35 -24.12
N ILE A 499 31.46 -9.43 -24.24
CA ILE A 499 32.18 -9.12 -25.48
C ILE A 499 32.22 -10.40 -26.32
N ALA A 500 31.87 -10.30 -27.60
CA ALA A 500 31.93 -11.40 -28.55
C ALA A 500 32.59 -10.98 -29.87
N GLU A 501 33.20 -11.94 -30.57
CA GLU A 501 33.66 -11.80 -31.95
C GLU A 501 32.53 -12.19 -32.92
N ASP A 502 32.29 -11.36 -33.93
CA ASP A 502 31.42 -11.73 -35.06
C ASP A 502 32.21 -12.56 -36.09
N ILE A 503 32.11 -13.89 -36.02
CA ILE A 503 32.93 -14.81 -36.82
C ILE A 503 32.50 -14.89 -38.30
N GLN A 504 31.39 -14.22 -38.66
CA GLN A 504 30.91 -14.18 -40.05
C GLN A 504 31.39 -12.94 -40.80
N LEU A 505 31.92 -11.93 -40.08
CA LEU A 505 32.50 -10.74 -40.69
C LEU A 505 34.02 -10.89 -40.84
N PRO A 506 34.61 -10.43 -41.97
CA PRO A 506 36.06 -10.42 -42.12
C PRO A 506 36.76 -9.67 -40.98
N GLY A 507 37.77 -10.30 -40.38
CA GLY A 507 38.53 -9.71 -39.27
C GLY A 507 37.93 -9.90 -37.89
N ASN A 508 36.82 -10.64 -37.76
CA ASN A 508 36.17 -10.98 -36.48
C ASN A 508 36.00 -9.76 -35.55
N PRO A 509 35.32 -8.68 -35.99
CA PRO A 509 35.18 -7.48 -35.17
C PRO A 509 34.49 -7.80 -33.84
N LEU A 510 34.91 -7.09 -32.78
CA LEU A 510 34.30 -7.20 -31.46
C LEU A 510 32.92 -6.53 -31.46
N CYS A 511 31.99 -7.12 -30.72
CA CYS A 511 30.66 -6.61 -30.44
C CYS A 511 30.29 -6.88 -28.99
N VAL A 512 29.29 -6.15 -28.49
CA VAL A 512 28.71 -6.42 -27.16
C VAL A 512 27.41 -7.17 -27.33
N VAL A 513 27.26 -8.31 -26.64
CA VAL A 513 26.04 -9.12 -26.64
C VAL A 513 25.39 -9.03 -25.27
N LYS A 514 24.18 -8.48 -25.21
CA LYS A 514 23.34 -8.43 -24.01
C LYS A 514 22.27 -9.52 -24.11
N GLN A 515 22.37 -10.52 -23.24
CA GLN A 515 21.42 -11.61 -23.10
C GLN A 515 20.43 -11.27 -21.99
N LEU A 516 19.13 -11.37 -22.29
CA LEU A 516 18.04 -11.22 -21.34
C LEU A 516 17.41 -12.60 -21.10
N LYS A 517 17.41 -13.03 -19.83
CA LYS A 517 16.88 -14.34 -19.41
C LYS A 517 15.52 -14.15 -18.74
N PRO A 518 14.43 -14.72 -19.28
CA PRO A 518 13.13 -14.64 -18.63
C PRO A 518 13.15 -15.25 -17.23
N ALA A 519 12.51 -14.59 -16.27
CA ALA A 519 12.39 -15.10 -14.90
C ALA A 519 11.51 -16.36 -14.80
N THR A 520 10.60 -16.54 -15.75
CA THR A 520 9.75 -17.73 -15.87
C THR A 520 9.51 -18.08 -17.34
N HIS A 521 9.27 -19.36 -17.61
CA HIS A 521 8.92 -19.88 -18.94
C HIS A 521 7.40 -19.92 -19.18
N LYS A 522 6.62 -19.07 -18.50
CA LYS A 522 5.17 -19.01 -18.70
C LYS A 522 4.87 -18.31 -20.04
N PRO A 523 4.01 -18.86 -20.92
CA PRO A 523 3.75 -18.29 -22.24
C PRO A 523 3.34 -16.81 -22.24
N GLU A 524 2.48 -16.42 -21.28
CA GLU A 524 2.02 -15.03 -21.15
C GLU A 524 3.13 -14.05 -20.77
N GLN A 525 4.07 -14.47 -19.90
CA GLN A 525 5.19 -13.63 -19.47
C GLN A 525 6.28 -13.57 -20.54
N LEU A 526 6.51 -14.67 -21.27
CA LEU A 526 7.42 -14.70 -22.43
C LEU A 526 6.93 -13.77 -23.55
N ALA A 527 5.62 -13.70 -23.80
CA ALA A 527 5.05 -12.76 -24.77
C ALA A 527 5.32 -11.29 -24.41
N VAL A 528 5.19 -10.94 -23.12
CA VAL A 528 5.52 -9.59 -22.62
C VAL A 528 7.01 -9.31 -22.74
N ALA A 529 7.87 -10.26 -22.36
CA ALA A 529 9.32 -10.12 -22.48
C ALA A 529 9.76 -9.92 -23.93
N ARG A 530 9.22 -10.70 -24.87
CA ARG A 530 9.48 -10.55 -26.32
C ARG A 530 9.06 -9.18 -26.83
N ARG A 531 7.90 -8.67 -26.40
CA ARG A 531 7.43 -7.32 -26.78
C ARG A 531 8.38 -6.23 -26.28
N LEU A 532 8.82 -6.31 -25.03
CA LEU A 532 9.76 -5.33 -24.45
C LEU A 532 11.13 -5.39 -25.12
N PHE A 533 11.64 -6.59 -25.38
CA PHE A 533 12.89 -6.79 -26.10
C PHE A 533 12.87 -6.23 -27.53
N ASN A 534 11.79 -6.48 -28.28
CA ASN A 534 11.62 -5.92 -29.61
C ASN A 534 11.55 -4.38 -29.59
N ALA A 535 10.92 -3.80 -28.57
CA ALA A 535 10.87 -2.34 -28.40
C ALA A 535 12.26 -1.74 -28.09
N GLU A 536 13.08 -2.41 -27.26
CA GLU A 536 14.47 -2.01 -26.99
C GLU A 536 15.31 -2.05 -28.28
N ALA A 537 15.18 -3.11 -29.08
CA ALA A 537 15.87 -3.21 -30.37
C ALA A 537 15.44 -2.10 -31.35
N GLN A 538 14.13 -1.82 -31.47
CA GLN A 538 13.62 -0.74 -32.33
C GLN A 538 14.14 0.64 -31.90
N THR A 539 14.14 0.89 -30.59
CA THR A 539 14.70 2.13 -30.02
C THR A 539 16.18 2.27 -30.38
N LEU A 540 16.99 1.24 -30.12
CA LEU A 540 18.42 1.30 -30.36
C LEU A 540 18.75 1.39 -31.86
N GLN A 541 17.97 0.73 -32.72
CA GLN A 541 18.08 0.89 -34.17
C GLN A 541 17.86 2.34 -34.62
N LYS A 542 16.87 3.02 -34.02
CA LYS A 542 16.57 4.43 -34.31
C LYS A 542 17.64 5.38 -33.80
N LEU A 543 18.16 5.14 -32.60
CA LEU A 543 19.10 6.05 -31.93
C LEU A 543 20.56 5.82 -32.34
N GLY A 544 20.94 4.59 -32.69
CA GLY A 544 22.30 4.20 -33.04
C GLY A 544 22.86 4.86 -34.31
N THR A 545 22.06 5.66 -35.03
CA THR A 545 22.56 6.51 -36.12
C THR A 545 23.39 7.70 -35.62
N TYR A 546 23.34 8.00 -34.32
CA TYR A 546 24.08 9.10 -33.70
C TYR A 546 25.43 8.62 -33.16
N ASP A 547 26.52 9.30 -33.51
CA ASP A 547 27.92 8.90 -33.22
C ASP A 547 28.23 8.59 -31.74
N GLN A 548 27.44 9.14 -30.81
CA GLN A 548 27.62 8.95 -29.36
C GLN A 548 26.64 7.94 -28.73
N ILE A 549 26.00 7.11 -29.55
CA ILE A 549 25.12 6.02 -29.16
C ILE A 549 25.52 4.77 -29.95
N PRO A 550 25.72 3.60 -29.32
CA PRO A 550 26.13 2.39 -30.03
C PRO A 550 25.13 1.95 -31.09
N GLN A 551 25.63 1.48 -32.24
CA GLN A 551 24.79 0.89 -33.27
C GLN A 551 24.23 -0.47 -32.87
N LEU A 552 22.97 -0.74 -33.23
CA LEU A 552 22.42 -2.09 -33.21
C LEU A 552 22.97 -2.89 -34.40
N LEU A 553 23.68 -3.98 -34.13
CA LEU A 553 24.25 -4.86 -35.16
C LEU A 553 23.31 -6.02 -35.50
N ALA A 554 22.67 -6.60 -34.48
CA ALA A 554 21.68 -7.67 -34.63
C ALA A 554 20.82 -7.80 -33.36
N TYR A 555 19.67 -8.47 -33.50
CA TYR A 555 18.91 -8.95 -32.36
C TYR A 555 18.27 -10.29 -32.75
N PHE A 556 18.23 -11.26 -31.83
CA PHE A 556 17.67 -12.58 -32.10
C PHE A 556 17.18 -13.25 -30.82
N GLU A 557 16.39 -14.30 -30.99
CA GLU A 557 15.90 -15.17 -29.93
C GLU A 557 16.46 -16.58 -30.15
N GLN A 558 16.97 -17.21 -29.09
CA GLN A 558 17.44 -18.59 -29.10
C GLN A 558 17.08 -19.25 -27.77
N ASP A 559 16.50 -20.45 -27.79
CA ASP A 559 16.16 -21.21 -26.57
C ASP A 559 15.29 -20.43 -25.55
N GLU A 560 14.35 -19.62 -26.05
CA GLU A 560 13.49 -18.69 -25.27
C GLU A 560 14.26 -17.57 -24.53
N GLU A 561 15.53 -17.35 -24.86
CA GLU A 561 16.34 -16.24 -24.39
C GLU A 561 16.54 -15.21 -25.51
N PHE A 562 16.68 -13.94 -25.10
CA PHE A 562 16.73 -12.82 -26.03
C PHE A 562 18.12 -12.19 -26.06
N TYR A 563 18.65 -11.91 -27.25
CA TYR A 563 20.02 -11.43 -27.45
C TYR A 563 20.05 -10.16 -28.26
N LEU A 564 20.53 -9.06 -27.66
CA LEU A 564 20.78 -7.78 -28.31
C LEU A 564 22.28 -7.65 -28.62
N VAL A 565 22.64 -7.47 -29.88
CA VAL A 565 24.04 -7.31 -30.31
C VAL A 565 24.26 -5.87 -30.75
N GLN A 566 25.20 -5.19 -30.10
CA GLN A 566 25.52 -3.80 -30.34
C GLN A 566 27.01 -3.61 -30.62
N GLU A 567 27.35 -2.44 -31.17
CA GLU A 567 28.72 -2.00 -31.38
C GLU A 567 29.55 -2.06 -30.08
N TYR A 568 30.77 -2.60 -30.19
CA TYR A 568 31.75 -2.52 -29.10
C TYR A 568 32.46 -1.16 -29.15
N ILE A 569 32.43 -0.45 -28.03
CA ILE A 569 33.09 0.85 -27.88
C ILE A 569 34.39 0.64 -27.11
N ASP A 570 35.51 0.90 -27.78
CA ASP A 570 36.81 0.82 -27.14
C ASP A 570 37.06 2.07 -26.28
N GLY A 571 37.38 1.84 -25.00
CA GLY A 571 37.46 2.91 -24.00
C GLY A 571 37.17 2.43 -22.58
N HIS A 572 36.88 3.38 -21.69
CA HIS A 572 36.62 3.10 -20.29
C HIS A 572 35.36 3.80 -19.77
N ALA A 573 34.73 3.24 -18.73
CA ALA A 573 33.52 3.83 -18.15
C ALA A 573 33.84 5.13 -17.41
N LEU A 574 32.97 6.14 -17.52
CA LEU A 574 33.09 7.43 -16.83
C LEU A 574 33.19 7.29 -15.30
N SER A 575 32.62 6.22 -14.74
CA SER A 575 32.78 5.88 -13.32
C SER A 575 34.24 5.70 -12.89
N GLN A 576 35.13 5.32 -13.80
CA GLN A 576 36.57 5.18 -13.53
C GLN A 576 37.29 6.53 -13.45
N GLU A 577 36.74 7.58 -14.06
CA GLU A 577 37.24 8.95 -13.94
C GLU A 577 36.83 9.61 -12.61
N MET A 578 35.72 9.12 -12.02
CA MET A 578 35.03 9.69 -10.85
C MET A 578 35.14 8.82 -9.58
N LEU A 579 36.36 8.43 -9.22
CA LEU A 579 36.62 7.61 -8.02
C LEU A 579 36.19 8.33 -6.72
N PRO A 580 35.69 7.61 -5.69
CA PRO A 580 35.29 8.22 -4.42
C PRO A 580 36.41 9.08 -3.80
N GLY A 581 36.05 10.29 -3.38
CA GLY A 581 36.99 11.27 -2.78
C GLY A 581 37.82 12.08 -3.79
N LYS A 582 37.77 11.75 -5.09
CA LYS A 582 38.37 12.57 -6.15
C LYS A 582 37.37 13.63 -6.62
N GLN A 583 37.78 14.89 -6.61
CA GLN A 583 37.02 16.02 -7.15
C GLN A 583 37.60 16.39 -8.52
N LEU A 584 36.73 16.58 -9.51
CA LEU A 584 37.10 17.10 -10.84
C LEU A 584 37.01 18.62 -10.84
N ALA A 585 37.80 19.25 -11.71
CA ALA A 585 37.76 20.70 -11.85
C ALA A 585 36.47 21.15 -12.56
N GLU A 586 36.03 22.38 -12.28
CA GLU A 586 34.77 22.93 -12.80
C GLU A 586 34.69 22.87 -14.34
N ASP A 587 35.78 23.19 -15.03
CA ASP A 587 35.90 23.13 -16.49
C ASP A 587 35.73 21.70 -17.03
N GLU A 588 36.33 20.71 -16.38
CA GLU A 588 36.14 19.30 -16.75
C GLU A 588 34.67 18.86 -16.61
N VAL A 589 34.01 19.30 -15.52
CA VAL A 589 32.59 18.96 -15.27
C VAL A 589 31.66 19.68 -16.27
N ILE A 590 31.97 20.92 -16.64
CA ILE A 590 31.25 21.67 -17.67
C ILE A 590 31.31 20.93 -19.02
N GLU A 591 32.48 20.44 -19.41
CA GLU A 591 32.66 19.70 -20.66
C GLU A 591 31.88 18.38 -20.67
N ILE A 592 31.93 17.62 -19.57
CA ILE A 592 31.12 16.40 -19.39
C ILE A 592 29.63 16.71 -19.52
N LEU A 593 29.14 17.74 -18.82
CA LEU A 593 27.73 18.14 -18.88
C LEU A 593 27.31 18.55 -20.30
N ARG A 594 28.14 19.35 -20.97
CA ARG A 594 27.85 19.86 -22.31
C ARG A 594 27.67 18.71 -23.30
N GLU A 595 28.57 17.74 -23.25
CA GLU A 595 28.54 16.58 -24.14
C GLU A 595 27.34 15.66 -23.83
N LEU A 596 27.09 15.34 -22.56
CA LEU A 596 25.93 14.53 -22.16
C LEU A 596 24.59 15.19 -22.52
N LEU A 597 24.46 16.50 -22.36
CA LEU A 597 23.25 17.23 -22.73
C LEU A 597 23.03 17.23 -24.24
N GLN A 598 24.07 17.28 -25.06
CA GLN A 598 23.95 17.15 -26.52
C GLN A 598 23.42 15.78 -26.93
N ILE A 599 23.95 14.70 -26.34
CA ILE A 599 23.43 13.35 -26.53
C ILE A 599 21.95 13.30 -26.12
N LEU A 600 21.62 13.86 -24.95
CA LEU A 600 20.27 13.79 -24.41
C LEU A 600 19.24 14.56 -25.25
N ILE A 601 19.63 15.69 -25.86
CA ILE A 601 18.79 16.43 -26.82
C ILE A 601 18.40 15.52 -27.98
N PHE A 602 19.36 14.79 -28.57
CA PHE A 602 19.07 13.87 -29.67
C PHE A 602 18.13 12.73 -29.24
N VAL A 603 18.37 12.15 -28.07
CA VAL A 603 17.52 11.08 -27.49
C VAL A 603 16.08 11.58 -27.30
N HIS A 604 15.90 12.75 -26.67
CA HIS A 604 14.58 13.33 -26.37
C HIS A 604 13.84 13.78 -27.63
N GLN A 605 14.53 14.32 -28.63
CA GLN A 605 13.94 14.65 -29.95
C GLN A 605 13.38 13.43 -30.66
N ASN A 606 13.94 12.24 -30.41
CA ASN A 606 13.45 10.98 -30.95
C ASN A 606 12.32 10.36 -30.10
N GLY A 607 11.83 11.04 -29.06
CA GLY A 607 10.69 10.62 -28.25
C GLY A 607 11.02 9.56 -27.19
N VAL A 608 12.29 9.47 -26.79
CA VAL A 608 12.85 8.45 -25.90
C VAL A 608 13.26 9.09 -24.58
N ILE A 609 12.99 8.42 -23.45
CA ILE A 609 13.54 8.76 -22.12
C ILE A 609 14.47 7.61 -21.70
N HIS A 610 15.71 7.90 -21.31
CA HIS A 610 16.73 6.88 -21.02
C HIS A 610 16.52 6.15 -19.69
N ARG A 611 16.20 6.90 -18.62
CA ARG A 611 15.88 6.43 -17.25
C ARG A 611 17.03 5.82 -16.43
N ASP A 612 18.10 5.30 -17.03
CA ASP A 612 19.24 4.77 -16.25
C ASP A 612 20.57 5.46 -16.58
N ILE A 613 20.55 6.79 -16.66
CA ILE A 613 21.79 7.58 -16.86
C ILE A 613 22.60 7.57 -15.56
N LYS A 614 23.83 7.06 -15.64
CA LYS A 614 24.79 7.00 -14.52
C LYS A 614 26.22 6.84 -15.06
N PRO A 615 27.28 7.11 -14.27
CA PRO A 615 28.65 7.06 -14.76
C PRO A 615 29.11 5.69 -15.29
N SER A 616 28.52 4.58 -14.85
CA SER A 616 28.85 3.25 -15.38
C SER A 616 28.20 2.94 -16.73
N ASN A 617 27.20 3.73 -17.14
CA ASN A 617 26.49 3.59 -18.43
C ASN A 617 26.95 4.65 -19.44
N ILE A 618 28.14 5.21 -19.23
CA ILE A 618 28.76 6.19 -20.13
C ILE A 618 30.20 5.76 -20.35
N ILE A 619 30.62 5.61 -21.61
CA ILE A 619 31.98 5.22 -21.99
C ILE A 619 32.71 6.44 -22.58
N ARG A 620 33.92 6.70 -22.11
CA ARG A 620 34.88 7.59 -22.76
C ARG A 620 35.60 6.83 -23.86
N ARG A 621 35.27 7.11 -25.11
CA ARG A 621 35.82 6.44 -26.30
C ARG A 621 37.28 6.81 -26.48
N GLU A 622 38.16 5.82 -26.63
CA GLU A 622 39.61 6.05 -26.66
C GLU A 622 40.08 6.78 -27.93
N SER A 623 39.41 6.53 -29.06
CA SER A 623 39.84 7.07 -30.36
C SER A 623 39.75 8.60 -30.49
N ASP A 624 38.80 9.23 -29.80
CA ASP A 624 38.52 10.67 -29.91
C ASP A 624 38.08 11.34 -28.61
N ASN A 625 38.14 10.61 -27.49
CA ASN A 625 37.80 11.07 -26.15
C ASN A 625 36.34 11.53 -25.95
N LYS A 626 35.43 11.15 -26.86
CA LYS A 626 34.01 11.47 -26.75
C LYS A 626 33.29 10.58 -25.75
N LEU A 627 32.24 11.11 -25.13
CA LEU A 627 31.30 10.34 -24.31
C LEU A 627 30.32 9.60 -25.19
N ILE A 628 30.13 8.32 -24.90
CA ILE A 628 29.18 7.43 -25.55
C ILE A 628 28.18 6.94 -24.50
N LEU A 629 26.89 7.22 -24.71
CA LEU A 629 25.82 6.79 -23.81
C LEU A 629 25.36 5.38 -24.19
N ILE A 630 25.38 4.45 -23.23
CA ILE A 630 25.07 3.04 -23.44
C ILE A 630 23.88 2.59 -22.57
N ASP A 631 23.36 1.39 -22.86
CA ASP A 631 22.35 0.68 -22.07
C ASP A 631 20.94 1.31 -22.04
N PHE A 632 20.25 1.24 -23.18
CA PHE A 632 18.87 1.72 -23.37
C PHE A 632 17.77 0.74 -22.86
N GLY A 633 18.11 -0.19 -21.97
CA GLY A 633 17.19 -1.24 -21.50
C GLY A 633 16.06 -0.79 -20.58
N ALA A 634 16.07 0.47 -20.14
CA ALA A 634 15.04 1.04 -19.27
C ALA A 634 14.12 2.05 -20.00
N VAL A 635 14.15 2.12 -21.33
CA VAL A 635 13.52 3.19 -22.11
C VAL A 635 11.98 3.21 -22.08
N LYS A 636 11.39 4.40 -22.21
CA LYS A 636 10.00 4.62 -22.68
C LYS A 636 9.99 5.24 -24.08
N GLU A 637 9.12 4.74 -24.95
CA GLU A 637 8.65 5.53 -26.10
C GLU A 637 7.46 6.40 -25.67
N VAL A 638 7.51 7.70 -26.01
CA VAL A 638 6.45 8.66 -25.67
C VAL A 638 5.32 8.67 -26.72
N THR A 639 5.47 7.97 -27.85
CA THR A 639 4.64 8.16 -29.05
C THR A 639 3.29 7.41 -29.08
N THR A 640 2.88 6.70 -28.03
CA THR A 640 1.63 5.90 -28.01
C THR A 640 0.48 6.50 -27.20
N GLN A 641 0.34 7.84 -27.14
CA GLN A 641 -0.80 8.50 -26.48
C GLN A 641 -1.87 9.08 -27.42
N ILE A 642 -1.83 8.85 -28.74
CA ILE A 642 -2.79 9.46 -29.69
C ILE A 642 -3.74 8.47 -30.40
N LEU A 643 -3.63 7.14 -30.18
CA LEU A 643 -4.57 6.19 -30.80
C LEU A 643 -5.22 5.26 -29.76
N GLY A 644 -6.34 5.75 -29.21
CA GLY A 644 -7.54 5.04 -28.80
C GLY A 644 -7.45 3.65 -28.17
N SER A 645 -7.44 3.60 -26.84
CA SER A 645 -8.25 2.67 -26.04
C SER A 645 -8.16 3.04 -24.56
N GLN A 646 -9.30 3.28 -23.92
CA GLN A 646 -9.45 3.47 -22.47
C GLN A 646 -9.14 2.19 -21.72
N GLU A 647 -7.86 1.87 -21.50
CA GLU A 647 -7.42 0.96 -20.45
C GLU A 647 -6.20 1.57 -19.77
N GLN A 648 -6.41 2.15 -18.59
CA GLN A 648 -5.37 2.61 -17.69
C GLN A 648 -4.62 1.40 -17.10
N THR A 649 -3.79 0.75 -17.89
CA THR A 649 -2.95 -0.37 -17.44
C THR A 649 -1.51 -0.18 -17.87
N ALA A 650 -0.72 0.41 -16.97
CA ALA A 650 0.61 -0.08 -16.58
C ALA A 650 1.29 0.98 -15.71
N PHE A 651 1.15 0.83 -14.37
CA PHE A 651 2.18 1.35 -13.47
C PHE A 651 3.50 0.73 -13.91
N THR A 652 4.39 1.55 -14.47
CA THR A 652 5.72 1.08 -14.87
C THR A 652 6.49 0.79 -13.59
N ILE A 653 7.04 -0.43 -13.46
CA ILE A 653 7.88 -0.84 -12.33
C ILE A 653 8.96 0.24 -12.15
N GLY A 654 9.15 0.74 -10.92
CA GLY A 654 10.17 1.75 -10.62
C GLY A 654 11.56 1.20 -10.92
N ILE A 655 12.06 1.51 -12.12
CA ILE A 655 13.41 1.15 -12.58
C ILE A 655 14.27 2.40 -12.44
N GLY A 656 15.40 2.27 -11.74
CA GLY A 656 16.35 3.37 -11.56
C GLY A 656 17.46 3.02 -10.58
N THR A 657 18.67 3.52 -10.84
CA THR A 657 19.81 3.33 -9.93
C THR A 657 19.70 4.28 -8.73
N LYS A 658 19.87 3.73 -7.51
CA LYS A 658 19.73 4.46 -6.24
C LYS A 658 20.62 5.71 -6.23
N GLY A 659 20.00 6.89 -6.10
CA GLY A 659 20.68 8.19 -6.03
C GLY A 659 20.84 8.92 -7.38
N TYR A 660 20.58 8.28 -8.52
CA TYR A 660 20.51 8.94 -9.84
C TYR A 660 19.07 9.04 -10.36
N ALA A 661 18.18 8.17 -9.89
CA ALA A 661 16.77 8.19 -10.27
C ALA A 661 15.96 9.16 -9.36
N PRO A 662 15.23 10.13 -9.94
CA PRO A 662 14.39 11.03 -9.18
C PRO A 662 13.06 10.38 -8.76
N THR A 663 12.34 11.03 -7.85
CA THR A 663 11.15 10.49 -7.18
C THR A 663 10.01 10.17 -8.16
N GLU A 664 9.74 11.01 -9.16
CA GLU A 664 8.71 10.74 -10.17
C GLU A 664 9.00 9.48 -11.00
N GLN A 665 10.28 9.19 -11.25
CA GLN A 665 10.70 7.97 -11.92
C GLN A 665 10.56 6.74 -11.00
N CYS A 666 10.90 6.89 -9.72
CA CYS A 666 10.68 5.84 -8.71
C CYS A 666 9.21 5.46 -8.58
N PHE A 667 8.29 6.42 -8.79
CA PHE A 667 6.83 6.21 -8.84
C PHE A 667 6.30 5.77 -10.22
N GLY A 668 7.18 5.44 -11.18
CA GLY A 668 6.79 4.93 -12.49
C GLY A 668 6.24 5.98 -13.46
N ARG A 669 6.49 7.28 -13.22
CA ARG A 669 6.05 8.42 -14.04
C ARG A 669 7.22 9.27 -14.59
N PRO A 670 8.22 8.66 -15.24
CA PRO A 670 9.39 9.38 -15.74
C PRO A 670 9.00 10.42 -16.79
N GLN A 671 9.70 11.56 -16.75
CA GLN A 671 9.59 12.68 -17.69
C GLN A 671 10.94 12.90 -18.39
N TYR A 672 11.00 13.71 -19.45
CA TYR A 672 12.28 14.07 -20.07
C TYR A 672 13.24 14.72 -19.08
N ASN A 673 12.73 15.57 -18.19
CA ASN A 673 13.53 16.21 -17.15
C ASN A 673 13.95 15.26 -15.99
N SER A 674 13.53 13.99 -16.00
CA SER A 674 14.09 12.96 -15.13
C SER A 674 15.52 12.59 -15.54
N ASP A 675 15.82 12.55 -16.84
CA ASP A 675 17.19 12.32 -17.33
C ASP A 675 18.10 13.52 -17.04
N ILE A 676 17.55 14.74 -17.06
CA ILE A 676 18.28 15.98 -16.70
C ILE A 676 18.72 15.94 -15.24
N TYR A 677 17.86 15.45 -14.34
CA TYR A 677 18.20 15.22 -12.94
C TYR A 677 19.39 14.25 -12.81
N ALA A 678 19.35 13.12 -13.51
CA ALA A 678 20.42 12.13 -13.46
C ALA A 678 21.77 12.70 -13.92
N ILE A 679 21.79 13.51 -15.00
CA ILE A 679 22.98 14.23 -15.46
C ILE A 679 23.45 15.24 -14.39
N GLY A 680 22.54 15.97 -13.75
CA GLY A 680 22.87 16.88 -12.64
C GLY A 680 23.54 16.15 -11.47
N MET A 681 23.05 14.96 -11.12
CA MET A 681 23.66 14.11 -10.08
C MET A 681 25.07 13.61 -10.46
N ILE A 682 25.33 13.37 -11.75
CA ILE A 682 26.69 13.06 -12.24
C ILE A 682 27.62 14.25 -11.99
N ALA A 683 27.18 15.48 -12.29
CA ALA A 683 27.98 16.68 -12.04
C ALA A 683 28.26 16.89 -10.55
N ILE A 684 27.25 16.72 -9.68
CA ILE A 684 27.44 16.82 -8.22
C ILE A 684 28.46 15.78 -7.74
N LYS A 685 28.36 14.53 -8.21
CA LYS A 685 29.33 13.48 -7.89
C LYS A 685 30.74 13.87 -8.33
N ALA A 686 30.89 14.40 -9.54
CA ALA A 686 32.17 14.81 -10.09
C ALA A 686 32.81 15.96 -9.29
N LEU A 687 32.02 16.96 -8.89
CA LEU A 687 32.48 18.14 -8.16
C LEU A 687 32.80 17.86 -6.69
N THR A 688 32.02 16.99 -6.04
CA THR A 688 32.16 16.73 -4.60
C THR A 688 33.04 15.51 -4.31
N GLY A 689 33.14 14.57 -5.24
CA GLY A 689 33.72 13.24 -5.02
C GLY A 689 32.84 12.32 -4.17
N ILE A 690 31.66 12.78 -3.73
CA ILE A 690 30.76 12.08 -2.80
C ILE A 690 29.72 11.25 -3.59
N PRO A 691 29.58 9.93 -3.33
CA PRO A 691 28.51 9.12 -3.92
C PRO A 691 27.11 9.70 -3.67
N PRO A 692 26.16 9.65 -4.63
CA PRO A 692 24.84 10.27 -4.45
C PRO A 692 24.04 9.83 -3.23
N HIS A 693 24.25 8.62 -2.72
CA HIS A 693 23.55 8.09 -1.54
C HIS A 693 24.11 8.59 -0.20
N GLU A 694 25.27 9.25 -0.20
CA GLU A 694 25.89 9.88 0.97
C GLU A 694 25.62 11.39 1.02
N LEU A 695 24.95 11.96 0.01
CA LEU A 695 24.58 13.37 -0.02
C LEU A 695 23.43 13.64 0.96
N GLU A 696 23.61 14.66 1.79
CA GLU A 696 22.59 15.11 2.75
C GLU A 696 21.47 15.88 2.04
N LYS A 697 20.25 15.76 2.57
CA LYS A 697 19.08 16.51 2.14
C LYS A 697 18.57 17.36 3.31
N ASP A 698 18.04 18.54 3.01
CA ASP A 698 17.40 19.38 4.04
C ASP A 698 15.96 18.94 4.33
N ALA A 699 15.27 19.70 5.20
CA ALA A 699 13.89 19.44 5.59
C ALA A 699 12.88 19.53 4.41
N ASN A 700 13.24 20.21 3.33
CA ASN A 700 12.43 20.34 2.11
C ASN A 700 12.77 19.25 1.08
N GLY A 701 13.76 18.40 1.35
CA GLY A 701 14.21 17.32 0.47
C GLY A 701 15.26 17.76 -0.57
N GLU A 702 15.71 19.02 -0.52
CA GLU A 702 16.69 19.58 -1.46
C GLU A 702 18.12 19.16 -1.06
N LEU A 703 18.96 18.94 -2.07
CA LEU A 703 20.32 18.40 -1.89
C LEU A 703 21.28 19.45 -1.34
N GLN A 704 21.96 19.12 -0.24
CA GLN A 704 22.94 19.97 0.42
C GLN A 704 24.36 19.58 -0.01
N TRP A 705 24.82 20.09 -1.17
CA TRP A 705 26.09 19.67 -1.78
C TRP A 705 27.08 20.82 -2.03
N MET A 706 26.62 22.06 -2.18
CA MET A 706 27.45 23.20 -2.59
C MET A 706 28.64 23.45 -1.64
N HIS A 707 28.46 23.23 -0.33
CA HIS A 707 29.51 23.41 0.68
C HIS A 707 30.65 22.37 0.59
N ARG A 708 30.51 21.34 -0.25
CA ARG A 708 31.49 20.26 -0.46
C ARG A 708 32.19 20.35 -1.82
N ALA A 709 31.84 21.32 -2.66
CA ALA A 709 32.38 21.49 -4.01
C ALA A 709 33.14 22.81 -4.13
N ASN A 710 34.21 22.81 -4.93
CA ASN A 710 34.87 24.04 -5.36
C ASN A 710 34.27 24.49 -6.71
N ILE A 711 33.26 25.36 -6.66
CA ILE A 711 32.43 25.72 -7.82
C ILE A 711 32.04 27.21 -7.81
N SER A 712 31.93 27.82 -8.98
CA SER A 712 31.43 29.17 -9.16
C SER A 712 29.93 29.27 -8.85
N PRO A 713 29.47 30.35 -8.20
CA PRO A 713 28.05 30.50 -7.85
C PRO A 713 27.10 30.35 -9.04
N ALA A 714 27.51 30.87 -10.21
CA ALA A 714 26.71 30.81 -11.42
C ALA A 714 26.57 29.39 -11.98
N PHE A 715 27.60 28.55 -11.86
CA PHE A 715 27.53 27.15 -12.27
C PHE A 715 26.74 26.31 -11.25
N ALA A 716 26.90 26.60 -9.96
CA ALA A 716 26.14 25.96 -8.89
C ALA A 716 24.63 26.16 -9.04
N GLU A 717 24.19 27.34 -9.49
CA GLU A 717 22.78 27.64 -9.77
C GLU A 717 22.20 26.75 -10.89
N ILE A 718 22.97 26.54 -11.97
CA ILE A 718 22.55 25.67 -13.08
C ILE A 718 22.37 24.24 -12.59
N ILE A 719 23.38 23.68 -11.90
CA ILE A 719 23.32 22.30 -11.41
C ILE A 719 22.19 22.14 -10.39
N SER A 720 22.03 23.09 -9.47
CA SER A 720 20.95 23.06 -8.47
C SER A 720 19.57 23.04 -9.15
N LYS A 721 19.39 23.82 -10.21
CA LYS A 721 18.15 23.78 -11.00
C LYS A 721 17.95 22.46 -11.77
N MET A 722 19.02 21.78 -12.19
CA MET A 722 18.92 20.46 -12.81
C MET A 722 18.44 19.38 -11.84
N VAL A 723 18.73 19.52 -10.53
CA VAL A 723 18.45 18.47 -9.52
C VAL A 723 17.35 18.81 -8.52
N GLN A 724 16.50 19.80 -8.80
CA GLN A 724 15.37 20.12 -7.91
C GLN A 724 14.44 18.92 -7.73
N GLU A 725 13.95 18.72 -6.51
CA GLU A 725 13.08 17.57 -6.21
C GLU A 725 11.74 17.69 -6.95
N ASP A 726 11.16 18.89 -6.98
CA ASP A 726 10.00 19.19 -7.83
C ASP A 726 10.39 19.26 -9.32
N PHE A 727 9.99 18.25 -10.08
CA PHE A 727 10.25 18.16 -11.52
C PHE A 727 9.64 19.31 -12.32
N GLN A 728 8.62 20.00 -11.82
CA GLN A 728 8.04 21.16 -12.52
C GLN A 728 8.94 22.40 -12.47
N GLN A 729 9.83 22.47 -11.48
CA GLN A 729 10.75 23.59 -11.28
C GLN A 729 12.13 23.36 -11.91
N ARG A 730 12.43 22.12 -12.32
CA ARG A 730 13.61 21.77 -13.13
C ARG A 730 13.56 22.42 -14.52
N TYR A 731 14.68 22.38 -15.22
CA TYR A 731 14.69 22.60 -16.66
C TYR A 731 13.76 21.58 -17.36
N GLN A 732 12.94 22.04 -18.30
CA GLN A 732 11.92 21.20 -18.93
C GLN A 732 12.44 20.49 -20.18
N SER A 733 13.53 20.99 -20.77
CA SER A 733 14.21 20.41 -21.93
C SER A 733 15.72 20.42 -21.72
N ALA A 734 16.44 19.40 -22.22
CA ALA A 734 17.90 19.33 -22.18
C ALA A 734 18.59 20.49 -22.92
N THR A 735 17.88 21.18 -23.81
CA THR A 735 18.37 22.40 -24.48
C THR A 735 18.57 23.58 -23.53
N GLU A 736 17.73 23.70 -22.49
CA GLU A 736 17.76 24.84 -21.55
C GLU A 736 19.05 24.87 -20.69
N PRO A 737 19.45 23.79 -19.99
CA PRO A 737 20.70 23.79 -19.23
C PRO A 737 21.92 23.90 -20.14
N LEU A 738 21.87 23.37 -21.37
CA LEU A 738 22.96 23.50 -22.35
C LEU A 738 23.15 24.97 -22.76
N GLN A 739 22.06 25.71 -22.99
CA GLN A 739 22.12 27.15 -23.28
C GLN A 739 22.62 27.96 -22.09
N ALA A 740 22.22 27.59 -20.87
CA ALA A 740 22.70 28.22 -19.64
C ALA A 740 24.23 28.02 -19.49
N LEU A 741 24.73 26.79 -19.71
CA LEU A 741 26.16 26.45 -19.70
C LEU A 741 26.95 27.25 -20.75
N ASN A 742 26.50 27.28 -22.00
CA ASN A 742 27.16 28.03 -23.06
C ASN A 742 27.22 29.55 -22.76
N SER A 743 26.18 30.08 -22.10
CA SER A 743 26.15 31.47 -21.66
C SER A 743 27.18 31.76 -20.56
N LEU A 744 27.42 30.83 -19.65
CA LEU A 744 28.48 30.94 -18.63
C LEU A 744 29.87 31.00 -19.27
N ILE A 745 30.17 30.07 -20.18
CA ILE A 745 31.46 30.02 -20.90
C ILE A 745 31.70 31.32 -21.68
N THR A 746 30.66 31.82 -22.36
CA THR A 746 30.74 33.07 -23.13
C THR A 746 31.01 34.28 -22.24
N ARG A 747 30.44 34.33 -21.02
CA ARG A 747 30.70 35.40 -20.06
C ARG A 747 32.13 35.32 -19.52
N GLN A 748 32.61 34.13 -19.14
CA GLN A 748 33.98 33.93 -18.65
C GLN A 748 35.03 34.36 -19.68
N ASN A 749 34.83 34.06 -20.97
CA ASN A 749 35.74 34.45 -22.05
C ASN A 749 35.77 35.97 -22.35
N ARG A 750 34.70 36.73 -22.02
CA ARG A 750 34.70 38.20 -22.20
C ARG A 750 35.52 38.94 -21.15
N TYR A 751 35.79 38.33 -19.99
CA TYR A 751 36.60 38.93 -18.93
C TYR A 751 38.11 38.62 -19.06
N THR A 752 38.53 37.76 -19.99
CA THR A 752 39.92 37.25 -20.11
C THR A 752 40.67 37.62 -21.40
N SER A 753 40.19 38.56 -22.24
CA SER A 753 40.97 39.09 -23.39
C SER A 753 41.52 40.52 -23.17
N PRO A 754 42.75 40.84 -23.65
CA PRO A 754 43.55 41.95 -23.14
C PRO A 754 43.23 43.28 -23.84
N HIS A 755 42.63 44.21 -23.11
CA HIS A 755 42.61 45.62 -23.48
C HIS A 755 42.98 46.49 -22.28
N ASN A 756 44.28 46.54 -21.97
CA ASN A 756 44.84 47.64 -21.20
C ASN A 756 46.36 47.73 -21.45
N GLN A 757 46.72 48.37 -22.56
CA GLN A 757 48.08 48.86 -22.78
C GLN A 757 48.13 50.33 -23.24
N SER A 758 47.06 51.13 -23.03
CA SER A 758 47.09 52.55 -23.45
C SER A 758 46.43 53.55 -22.51
N LEU A 759 46.22 53.25 -21.23
CA LEU A 759 45.74 54.23 -20.24
C LEU A 759 46.72 54.45 -19.06
N LEU A 760 48.00 54.13 -19.27
CA LEU A 760 49.11 54.69 -18.50
C LEU A 760 49.73 55.78 -19.37
N ASN A 761 49.10 56.95 -19.45
CA ASN A 761 49.70 58.25 -19.76
C ASN A 761 48.61 59.32 -19.97
N SER A 762 48.11 59.92 -18.89
CA SER A 762 47.85 61.38 -18.85
C SER A 762 47.33 61.87 -17.50
N VAL A 763 48.22 62.56 -16.78
CA VAL A 763 48.01 63.88 -16.15
C VAL A 763 47.26 63.98 -14.81
N ASP A 764 48.10 64.08 -13.76
CA ASP A 764 48.38 65.26 -12.91
C ASP A 764 47.44 65.69 -11.77
N PHE A 765 48.12 66.07 -10.68
CA PHE A 765 47.67 66.42 -9.34
C PHE A 765 47.00 67.79 -9.26
N ARG A 766 45.94 67.91 -8.44
CA ARG A 766 45.72 69.04 -7.51
C ARG A 766 44.65 68.72 -6.46
N GLU A 767 44.91 69.21 -5.26
CA GLU A 767 44.27 68.97 -3.95
C GLU A 767 42.82 69.46 -3.83
N SER A 768 42.04 68.79 -2.95
CA SER A 768 41.36 69.48 -1.83
C SER A 768 40.78 68.50 -0.78
N GLU A 769 41.38 68.60 0.42
CA GLU A 769 40.78 68.58 1.77
C GLU A 769 40.12 67.31 2.37
N ILE A 770 40.77 66.79 3.42
CA ILE A 770 40.23 65.92 4.49
C ILE A 770 39.79 66.85 5.66
N PRO A 771 38.85 66.46 6.57
CA PRO A 771 39.29 65.72 7.76
C PRO A 771 38.26 64.72 8.37
N THR A 772 38.80 63.61 8.85
CA THR A 772 38.25 62.59 9.77
C THR A 772 37.92 63.09 11.18
N LYS A 773 36.88 62.52 11.84
CA LYS A 773 36.77 62.08 13.27
C LYS A 773 35.29 61.81 13.70
N PRO A 774 34.97 61.18 14.85
CA PRO A 774 35.30 59.81 15.32
C PRO A 774 34.09 59.06 15.98
N TRP A 775 34.33 57.84 16.46
CA TRP A 775 33.41 56.96 17.22
C TRP A 775 32.92 57.53 18.57
N VAL A 776 31.67 57.21 18.95
CA VAL A 776 31.09 57.37 20.31
C VAL A 776 30.30 56.11 20.69
N GLU A 777 30.51 55.63 21.91
CA GLU A 777 29.86 54.47 22.56
C GLU A 777 28.71 54.91 23.50
N VAL A 778 27.58 54.18 23.39
CA VAL A 778 26.47 53.77 24.32
C VAL A 778 25.89 54.71 25.40
N PRO A 779 24.60 54.55 25.78
CA PRO A 779 24.30 53.70 26.95
C PRO A 779 23.02 52.82 26.89
N GLU A 780 23.05 51.76 27.70
CA GLU A 780 21.95 50.86 28.09
C GLU A 780 20.80 51.59 28.83
N GLU A 781 19.64 50.93 28.78
CA GLU A 781 18.36 51.17 29.48
C GLU A 781 17.22 51.79 28.65
N THR A 782 16.06 51.10 28.75
CA THR A 782 14.73 51.33 28.14
C THR A 782 14.59 50.87 26.67
N LEU A 783 13.76 49.89 26.28
CA LEU A 783 12.65 49.14 26.88
C LEU A 783 12.61 47.75 26.22
N ILE A 784 12.79 46.65 26.96
CA ILE A 784 11.69 45.82 27.50
C ILE A 784 10.30 46.42 27.22
N GLN A 785 9.79 46.23 26.00
CA GLN A 785 8.36 46.12 25.66
C GLN A 785 8.25 46.02 24.14
N GLU A 786 8.32 44.81 23.56
CA GLU A 786 7.66 44.49 22.27
C GLU A 786 7.73 43.02 21.84
N ASN A 787 8.39 42.11 22.57
CA ASN A 787 8.34 40.65 22.29
C ASN A 787 7.57 39.84 23.33
N ARG A 788 6.45 40.38 23.82
CA ARG A 788 5.51 39.62 24.66
C ARG A 788 4.07 39.85 24.22
N GLN A 789 3.77 39.56 22.95
CA GLN A 789 2.41 39.51 22.44
C GLN A 789 2.28 38.70 21.14
N GLN A 790 2.78 37.46 21.12
CA GLN A 790 2.37 36.52 20.06
C GLN A 790 2.55 35.04 20.46
N GLU A 791 2.16 34.68 21.69
CA GLU A 791 2.17 33.27 22.11
C GLU A 791 1.09 32.92 23.15
N ASP A 792 -0.05 33.61 23.13
CA ASP A 792 -1.19 33.25 24.01
C ASP A 792 -2.54 33.43 23.29
N ARG A 793 -2.77 32.58 22.27
CA ARG A 793 -4.09 32.28 21.69
C ARG A 793 -4.05 30.90 21.03
N THR A 794 -4.15 29.84 21.83
CA THR A 794 -4.92 28.61 21.54
C THR A 794 -4.83 27.71 22.77
N ASP A 795 -5.59 28.05 23.81
CA ASP A 795 -6.09 27.03 24.74
C ASP A 795 -7.35 27.58 25.43
N LYS A 796 -8.50 27.31 24.79
CA LYS A 796 -9.87 27.21 25.34
C LYS A 796 -10.92 27.36 24.22
N SER A 797 -11.36 26.23 23.67
CA SER A 797 -12.75 25.94 23.31
C SER A 797 -12.94 24.44 23.15
#